data_AF-A0A183MVD7-F1
#
_entry.id   AF-A0A183MVD7-F1
#
_cell.length_a   1.000
_cell.length_b   1.000
_cell.length_c   1.000
_cell.angle_alpha   90.00
_cell.angle_beta   90.00
_cell.angle_gamma   90.00
#
_symmetry.space_group_name_H-M   'P 1'
#
loop_
_entity.id
_entity.type
_entity.pdbx_description
1 polymer ?
#
loop_
_entity_poly.entity_id
_entity_poly.type
_entity_poly.pdbx_seq_one_letter_code
_entity_poly.pdbx_strand_id
1 'polypeptide(L)'
;MYADHNSKFDDSSYQGHEVVDSADDSDEPVDPEFINLLEDIEGNEHESIDLYSVLGVDKNASAADLRMAYKRLSLLFHPDKHSISTPEDNEKINSNSSDAVAAFSQIASAYAILSNPEQRAIYDSFGYRELSSDFKKVLGGFPVSDCYGLYESKRYNQPILQHLVGLQMQGWQIASFQKSAPELRLEYLLLKEKARVSKQLQLTQPTSEFSLGLDLTDVFDRYLKEPPEDRSLIPIPSIYELSVAQSINAGISIKNSVSLAGQVTAHNGVGIGTFLAIWRHHCSRNSIFGPTTIDTEFSYGRAGRGLSTGIRARRTFGQRLHGSLGLSLASLYERSPKSSINLIPGISAGVNVQLLSHVHAHLELRCLMNPGISSELLFTSADGEYNVRISSKLNASGYASLSLLLEKSVSWTWLNPPRGSGVIDKENVPGPDCDWADSDNCDLEQQRRSKGNISCTIGVNTTDIVEFSLGAQCQISAHSRIAGQIRLSIQKGVTVKISLLRGTQTYSFPFILSDHPDRVAFGYGLIFPILAFSAIRMLVYEPYLSRQLKIAQKFRRAKLREELNRKRREALSTQELMRRAASRSKRNEMSISGLIIDQAIYGCLSPTSDPTTLSDAGGPLTFDVTIPLQAMIEKSHLRLPPGRWCDFQGFYDPCVGLLENPRQLRVSYTFHNFPHDVTVNENQGLAIPMSKHKVEIP
;
A
#
# COMPACT_ATOMS: atom_id res chain seq x y z
N MET A 1 -23.27 39.33 -2.66
CA MET A 1 -23.52 39.98 -1.36
C MET A 1 -23.81 38.90 -0.33
N TYR A 2 -22.82 38.50 0.46
CA TYR A 2 -23.01 37.94 1.80
C TYR A 2 -21.74 38.23 2.60
N ALA A 3 -21.95 38.71 3.82
CA ALA A 3 -21.06 39.56 4.59
C ALA A 3 -20.07 38.79 5.49
N ASP A 4 -18.90 39.40 5.67
CA ASP A 4 -17.87 39.03 6.65
C ASP A 4 -18.34 39.34 8.09
N HIS A 5 -18.17 38.37 8.98
CA HIS A 5 -18.21 38.59 10.43
C HIS A 5 -16.85 38.23 11.02
N ASN A 6 -16.07 39.27 11.32
CA ASN A 6 -14.87 39.21 12.15
C ASN A 6 -15.29 39.51 13.61
N SER A 7 -15.11 38.55 14.52
CA SER A 7 -15.20 38.80 15.97
C SER A 7 -13.83 38.59 16.61
N LYS A 8 -13.29 39.69 17.14
CA LYS A 8 -12.17 39.72 18.10
C LYS A 8 -12.52 38.91 19.35
N PHE A 9 -11.56 38.17 19.88
CA PHE A 9 -11.60 37.63 21.24
C PHE A 9 -10.45 38.24 22.04
N ASP A 10 -10.79 38.78 23.21
CA ASP A 10 -9.92 39.43 24.18
C ASP A 10 -9.20 38.39 25.05
N ASP A 11 -7.90 38.60 25.28
CA ASP A 11 -7.09 37.87 26.26
C ASP A 11 -7.01 38.66 27.56
N SER A 12 -7.71 38.22 28.60
CA SER A 12 -7.40 38.61 29.98
C SER A 12 -7.90 37.57 30.97
N SER A 13 -6.98 36.73 31.46
CA SER A 13 -6.88 36.21 32.83
C SER A 13 -6.11 34.88 32.80
N TYR A 14 -4.97 34.78 33.47
CA TYR A 14 -4.74 33.83 34.55
C TYR A 14 -3.34 34.03 35.15
N GLN A 15 -3.30 33.96 36.47
CA GLN A 15 -2.25 34.43 37.37
C GLN A 15 -0.97 33.58 37.32
N GLY A 16 0.17 34.26 37.45
CA GLY A 16 1.46 33.63 37.67
C GLY A 16 1.55 33.00 39.06
N HIS A 17 2.03 31.75 39.09
CA HIS A 17 2.66 31.18 40.28
C HIS A 17 4.18 31.26 40.06
N GLU A 18 4.83 32.09 40.87
CA GLU A 18 6.29 32.11 41.03
C GLU A 18 6.75 30.75 41.56
N VAL A 19 7.74 30.16 40.89
CA VAL A 19 8.59 29.12 41.47
C VAL A 19 10.00 29.69 41.48
N VAL A 20 10.54 29.75 42.69
CA VAL A 20 11.82 30.29 43.09
C VAL A 20 12.97 29.51 42.43
N ASP A 21 13.83 30.21 41.70
CA ASP A 21 15.17 29.75 41.37
C ASP A 21 16.03 29.80 42.64
N SER A 22 16.44 28.63 43.13
CA SER A 22 17.59 28.52 44.03
C SER A 22 18.65 27.70 43.32
N ALA A 23 19.68 28.40 42.87
CA ALA A 23 20.98 27.83 42.55
C ALA A 23 21.56 27.19 43.81
N ASP A 24 21.99 25.94 43.70
CA ASP A 24 23.02 25.40 44.58
C ASP A 24 23.92 24.51 43.70
N ASP A 25 25.03 25.11 43.26
CA ASP A 25 26.19 24.42 42.74
C ASP A 25 26.91 23.78 43.94
N SER A 26 26.79 22.47 44.08
CA SER A 26 27.68 21.69 44.93
C SER A 26 28.44 20.71 44.04
N ASP A 27 29.66 21.08 43.68
CA ASP A 27 30.69 20.18 43.17
C ASP A 27 31.01 19.13 44.24
N GLU A 28 30.38 17.95 44.16
CA GLU A 28 30.85 16.77 44.90
C GLU A 28 31.94 16.07 44.08
N PRO A 29 33.11 15.79 44.67
CA PRO A 29 34.16 15.03 44.00
C PRO A 29 33.72 13.57 43.84
N VAL A 30 33.86 13.05 42.62
CA VAL A 30 33.56 11.67 42.27
C VAL A 30 34.46 10.71 43.06
N ASP A 31 33.85 9.72 43.70
CA ASP A 31 34.55 8.69 44.49
C ASP A 31 35.60 7.94 43.65
N PRO A 32 36.84 7.78 44.15
CA PRO A 32 37.92 7.09 43.45
C PRO A 32 37.66 5.58 43.25
N GLU A 33 36.65 5.00 43.90
CA GLU A 33 36.21 3.62 43.64
C GLU A 33 35.58 3.44 42.25
N PHE A 34 35.00 4.50 41.67
CA PHE A 34 34.36 4.43 40.34
C PHE A 34 35.38 4.35 39.19
N ILE A 35 36.61 4.85 39.42
CA ILE A 35 37.70 4.81 38.44
C ILE A 35 38.39 3.44 38.44
N ASN A 36 38.54 2.81 39.61
CA ASN A 36 39.11 1.46 39.71
C ASN A 36 38.19 0.38 39.10
N LEU A 37 36.87 0.62 39.05
CA LEU A 37 35.91 -0.29 38.40
C LEU A 37 36.06 -0.33 36.86
N LEU A 38 36.67 0.70 36.26
CA LEU A 38 36.91 0.78 34.82
C LEU A 38 38.19 0.06 34.36
N GLU A 39 39.17 -0.13 35.26
CA GLU A 39 40.42 -0.87 34.95
C GLU A 39 40.23 -2.40 34.96
N ASP A 40 39.21 -2.92 35.64
CA ASP A 40 38.88 -4.36 35.66
C ASP A 40 38.15 -4.85 34.38
N ILE A 41 37.83 -3.94 33.44
CA ILE A 41 37.01 -4.23 32.25
C ILE A 41 37.83 -4.85 31.09
N GLU A 42 39.16 -4.78 31.11
CA GLU A 42 39.99 -5.38 30.04
C GLU A 42 40.26 -6.89 30.20
N GLY A 43 39.60 -7.56 31.15
CA GLY A 43 40.01 -8.90 31.60
C GLY A 43 39.06 -10.08 31.37
N ASN A 44 37.86 -9.96 30.80
CA ASN A 44 36.94 -11.12 30.71
C ASN A 44 36.07 -11.19 29.45
N GLU A 45 36.33 -12.19 28.62
CA GLU A 45 35.50 -12.58 27.48
C GLU A 45 34.17 -13.20 27.96
N HIS A 46 33.06 -12.68 27.44
CA HIS A 46 31.70 -13.26 27.47
C HIS A 46 30.95 -13.32 28.82
N GLU A 47 30.57 -12.15 29.36
CA GLU A 47 29.36 -12.03 30.19
C GLU A 47 28.47 -10.88 29.68
N SER A 48 27.15 -11.10 29.67
CA SER A 48 26.16 -10.17 29.11
C SER A 48 26.12 -8.86 29.90
N ILE A 49 26.51 -7.76 29.24
CA ILE A 49 26.45 -6.40 29.79
C ILE A 49 25.01 -6.09 30.25
N ASP A 50 24.83 -5.70 31.52
CA ASP A 50 23.51 -5.33 32.05
C ASP A 50 23.10 -3.92 31.56
N LEU A 51 21.96 -3.80 30.88
CA LEU A 51 21.48 -2.52 30.34
C LEU A 51 21.23 -1.46 31.42
N TYR A 52 20.92 -1.88 32.64
CA TYR A 52 20.75 -0.97 33.78
C TYR A 52 22.09 -0.38 34.23
N SER A 53 23.18 -1.16 34.18
CA SER A 53 24.51 -0.66 34.52
C SER A 53 25.06 0.29 33.45
N VAL A 54 24.73 0.07 32.17
CA VAL A 54 25.08 1.00 31.06
C VAL A 54 24.49 2.39 31.27
N LEU A 55 23.26 2.49 31.80
CA LEU A 55 22.64 3.78 32.12
C LEU A 55 22.97 4.27 33.54
N GLY A 56 23.63 3.47 34.37
CA GLY A 56 23.92 3.79 35.78
C GLY A 56 22.66 3.95 36.63
N VAL A 57 21.62 3.17 36.36
CA VAL A 57 20.32 3.25 37.04
C VAL A 57 19.95 1.91 37.69
N ASP A 58 19.18 1.97 38.78
CA ASP A 58 18.69 0.75 39.45
C ASP A 58 17.63 0.02 38.61
N LYS A 59 17.47 -1.29 38.82
CA LYS A 59 16.44 -2.11 38.13
C LYS A 59 15.01 -1.63 38.41
N ASN A 60 14.77 -0.97 39.54
CA ASN A 60 13.48 -0.37 39.89
C ASN A 60 13.32 1.10 39.44
N ALA A 61 14.26 1.63 38.63
CA ALA A 61 14.23 3.02 38.19
C ALA A 61 12.94 3.39 37.43
N SER A 62 12.40 4.57 37.71
CA SER A 62 11.21 5.07 37.03
C SER A 62 11.51 5.50 35.60
N ALA A 63 10.48 5.65 34.77
CA ALA A 63 10.64 6.16 33.40
C ALA A 63 11.16 7.62 33.37
N ALA A 64 11.08 8.36 34.47
CA ALA A 64 11.69 9.69 34.58
C ALA A 64 13.20 9.57 34.81
N ASP A 65 13.63 8.65 35.68
CA ASP A 65 15.03 8.43 36.01
C ASP A 65 15.82 7.91 34.80
N LEU A 66 15.25 6.98 34.03
CA LEU A 66 15.82 6.48 32.78
C LEU A 66 16.04 7.61 31.75
N ARG A 67 15.10 8.56 31.67
CA ARG A 67 15.19 9.72 30.77
C ARG A 67 16.25 10.71 31.23
N MET A 68 16.37 10.93 32.55
CA MET A 68 17.39 11.82 33.11
C MET A 68 18.80 11.25 32.94
N ALA A 69 18.98 9.96 33.22
CA ALA A 69 20.25 9.26 33.04
C ALA A 69 20.70 9.28 31.57
N TYR A 70 19.81 8.94 30.64
CA TYR A 70 20.10 9.03 29.20
C TYR A 70 20.49 10.44 28.79
N LYS A 71 19.75 11.47 29.22
CA LYS A 71 20.07 12.87 28.90
C LYS A 71 21.44 13.28 29.43
N ARG A 72 21.80 12.88 30.66
CA ARG A 72 23.12 13.17 31.26
C ARG A 72 24.25 12.51 30.46
N LEU A 73 24.11 11.21 30.18
CA LEU A 73 25.11 10.42 29.47
C LEU A 73 25.28 10.83 28.00
N SER A 74 24.18 11.11 27.29
CA SER A 74 24.24 11.61 25.91
C SER A 74 24.92 12.97 25.78
N LEU A 75 24.85 13.83 26.81
CA LEU A 75 25.56 15.12 26.83
C LEU A 75 27.05 14.98 27.17
N LEU A 76 27.42 13.92 27.89
CA LEU A 76 28.81 13.60 28.26
C LEU A 76 29.55 12.91 27.11
N PHE A 77 28.90 11.95 26.45
CA PHE A 77 29.49 11.15 25.37
C PHE A 77 29.11 11.63 23.97
N HIS A 78 28.71 12.90 23.82
CA HIS A 78 28.36 13.45 22.52
C HIS A 78 29.62 13.56 21.63
N PRO A 79 29.64 12.99 20.41
CA PRO A 79 30.82 12.99 19.54
C PRO A 79 31.33 14.41 19.22
N ASP A 80 30.43 15.38 19.13
CA ASP A 80 30.77 16.79 18.86
C ASP A 80 31.65 17.42 19.95
N LYS A 81 31.42 17.07 21.24
CA LYS A 81 32.23 17.59 22.36
C LYS A 81 33.63 16.97 22.43
N HIS A 82 33.79 15.77 21.86
CA HIS A 82 35.06 15.03 21.82
C HIS A 82 35.78 15.17 20.46
N SER A 83 35.23 15.98 19.54
CA SER A 83 35.81 16.25 18.22
C SER A 83 36.61 17.55 18.13
N ILE A 84 36.62 18.36 19.19
CA ILE A 84 37.31 19.66 19.27
C ILE A 84 38.44 19.58 20.32
N SER A 85 39.54 18.92 19.97
CA SER A 85 40.84 19.14 20.62
C SER A 85 41.83 19.63 19.56
N THR A 86 42.48 20.76 19.85
CA THR A 86 43.46 21.42 18.99
C THR A 86 44.72 20.57 18.77
N PRO A 87 45.39 20.71 17.60
CA PRO A 87 46.35 19.73 17.07
C PRO A 87 47.78 19.82 17.65
N GLU A 88 47.96 19.98 18.96
CA GLU A 88 49.31 20.00 19.58
C GLU A 88 49.57 18.91 20.65
N ASP A 89 48.57 18.14 21.10
CA ASP A 89 48.76 17.07 22.12
C ASP A 89 48.53 15.63 21.58
N ASN A 90 48.78 15.42 20.29
CA ASN A 90 48.42 14.21 19.53
C ASN A 90 49.38 13.00 19.67
N GLU A 91 49.83 12.66 20.89
CA GLU A 91 50.55 11.38 21.12
C GLU A 91 49.95 10.49 22.21
N LYS A 92 48.88 10.90 22.91
CA LYS A 92 48.21 10.04 23.91
C LYS A 92 46.69 9.84 23.72
N ILE A 93 46.09 10.35 22.65
CA ILE A 93 44.62 10.44 22.50
C ILE A 93 44.15 9.88 21.14
N ASN A 94 44.64 8.71 20.73
CA ASN A 94 44.08 8.01 19.55
C ASN A 94 43.06 6.92 19.91
N SER A 95 42.70 6.78 21.20
CA SER A 95 41.64 5.87 21.69
C SER A 95 40.30 6.58 21.92
N ASN A 96 40.29 7.83 22.39
CA ASN A 96 39.10 8.39 23.04
C ASN A 96 37.92 8.76 22.12
N SER A 97 38.14 9.10 20.84
CA SER A 97 37.03 9.48 19.94
C SER A 97 36.22 8.27 19.47
N SER A 98 36.90 7.16 19.18
CA SER A 98 36.28 5.87 18.84
C SER A 98 35.49 5.31 20.04
N ASP A 99 36.05 5.44 21.23
CA ASP A 99 35.44 4.94 22.47
C ASP A 99 34.20 5.76 22.87
N ALA A 100 34.21 7.08 22.68
CA ALA A 100 33.04 7.93 22.92
C ALA A 100 31.87 7.59 21.98
N VAL A 101 32.15 7.29 20.70
CA VAL A 101 31.13 6.87 19.72
C VAL A 101 30.57 5.49 20.08
N ALA A 102 31.41 4.55 20.48
CA ALA A 102 30.99 3.23 20.93
C ALA A 102 30.12 3.31 22.20
N ALA A 103 30.54 4.10 23.20
CA ALA A 103 29.80 4.34 24.43
C ALA A 103 28.44 5.00 24.15
N PHE A 104 28.39 6.00 23.27
CA PHE A 104 27.14 6.67 22.89
C PHE A 104 26.14 5.71 22.24
N SER A 105 26.61 4.81 21.35
CA SER A 105 25.79 3.78 20.72
C SER A 105 25.21 2.81 21.76
N GLN A 106 26.03 2.38 22.72
CA GLN A 106 25.59 1.50 23.82
C GLN A 106 24.54 2.18 24.71
N ILE A 107 24.75 3.43 25.11
CA ILE A 107 23.79 4.23 25.91
C ILE A 107 22.44 4.38 25.18
N ALA A 108 22.47 4.65 23.87
CA ALA A 108 21.27 4.77 23.06
C ALA A 108 20.50 3.44 22.96
N SER A 109 21.21 2.32 22.77
CA SER A 109 20.61 0.99 22.72
C SER A 109 19.96 0.57 24.05
N ALA A 110 20.62 0.84 25.18
CA ALA A 110 20.11 0.52 26.51
C ALA A 110 18.83 1.30 26.82
N TYR A 111 18.80 2.61 26.52
CA TYR A 111 17.60 3.43 26.70
C TYR A 111 16.46 3.00 25.77
N ALA A 112 16.74 2.60 24.52
CA ALA A 112 15.71 2.12 23.59
C ALA A 112 14.95 0.90 24.13
N ILE A 113 15.66 -0.04 24.77
CA ILE A 113 15.08 -1.27 25.35
C ILE A 113 14.37 -0.97 26.68
N LEU A 114 15.01 -0.21 27.58
CA LEU A 114 14.47 0.05 28.92
C LEU A 114 13.34 1.09 28.95
N SER A 115 13.23 1.96 27.94
CA SER A 115 12.18 2.98 27.87
C SER A 115 10.80 2.42 27.49
N ASN A 116 10.73 1.27 26.79
CA ASN A 116 9.48 0.62 26.43
C ASN A 116 9.09 -0.43 27.50
N PRO A 117 7.91 -0.32 28.14
CA PRO A 117 7.51 -1.22 29.21
C PRO A 117 7.41 -2.70 28.78
N GLU A 118 7.03 -2.97 27.53
CA GLU A 118 6.94 -4.35 27.02
C GLU A 118 8.33 -4.97 26.82
N GLN A 119 9.28 -4.18 26.31
CA GLN A 119 10.65 -4.64 26.06
C GLN A 119 11.47 -4.74 27.33
N ARG A 120 11.27 -3.83 28.28
CA ARG A 120 11.82 -3.90 29.63
C ARG A 120 11.34 -5.17 30.35
N ALA A 121 10.05 -5.50 30.27
CA ALA A 121 9.52 -6.73 30.87
C ALA A 121 10.15 -8.00 30.26
N ILE A 122 10.35 -8.03 28.94
CA ILE A 122 11.03 -9.15 28.26
C ILE A 122 12.49 -9.23 28.70
N TYR A 123 13.21 -8.11 28.74
CA TYR A 123 14.60 -8.05 29.19
C TYR A 123 14.75 -8.50 30.65
N ASP A 124 13.87 -8.07 31.55
CA ASP A 124 13.88 -8.45 32.97
C ASP A 124 13.60 -9.94 33.18
N SER A 125 12.83 -10.57 32.27
CA SER A 125 12.44 -11.99 32.36
C SER A 125 13.42 -12.96 31.70
N PHE A 126 14.06 -12.59 30.60
CA PHE A 126 14.87 -13.51 29.78
C PHE A 126 16.30 -13.01 29.49
N GLY A 127 16.64 -11.78 29.88
CA GLY A 127 17.94 -11.16 29.61
C GLY A 127 18.17 -10.80 28.14
N TYR A 128 19.39 -10.38 27.81
CA TYR A 128 19.75 -9.85 26.48
C TYR A 128 19.70 -10.88 25.32
N ARG A 129 19.67 -12.19 25.63
CA ARG A 129 19.78 -13.27 24.63
C ARG A 129 18.53 -13.47 23.75
N GLU A 130 17.34 -13.05 24.21
CA GLU A 130 16.06 -13.33 23.53
C GLU A 130 15.39 -12.12 22.86
N LEU A 131 15.97 -10.92 22.92
CA LEU A 131 15.47 -9.81 22.11
C LEU A 131 15.63 -10.13 20.62
N SER A 132 14.50 -10.09 19.89
CA SER A 132 14.32 -10.57 18.51
C SER A 132 15.51 -10.34 17.56
N SER A 133 15.79 -11.32 16.68
CA SER A 133 16.81 -11.23 15.62
C SER A 133 16.59 -10.07 14.64
N ASP A 134 15.35 -9.57 14.53
CA ASP A 134 15.01 -8.40 13.74
C ASP A 134 15.60 -7.10 14.32
N PHE A 135 15.74 -7.03 15.65
CA PHE A 135 16.37 -5.88 16.33
C PHE A 135 17.90 -5.93 16.29
N LYS A 136 18.53 -7.12 16.28
CA LYS A 136 19.99 -7.27 16.06
C LYS A 136 20.44 -6.70 14.71
N LYS A 137 19.57 -6.71 13.69
CA LYS A 137 19.82 -6.07 12.39
C LYS A 137 19.74 -4.54 12.43
N VAL A 138 18.91 -3.98 13.30
CA VAL A 138 18.76 -2.52 13.47
C VAL A 138 20.00 -1.93 14.15
N LEU A 139 20.60 -2.61 15.13
CA LEU A 139 21.73 -2.07 15.89
C LEU A 139 23.12 -2.27 15.23
N GLY A 140 23.22 -3.08 14.18
CA GLY A 140 24.49 -3.49 13.57
C GLY A 140 24.95 -2.71 12.33
N GLY A 141 24.55 -1.45 12.15
CA GLY A 141 24.95 -0.72 10.93
C GLY A 141 24.37 0.68 10.71
N PHE A 142 24.20 1.50 11.76
CA PHE A 142 23.87 2.91 11.56
C PHE A 142 25.14 3.75 11.41
N PRO A 143 25.39 4.41 10.26
CA PRO A 143 26.44 5.40 10.15
C PRO A 143 26.11 6.63 11.02
N VAL A 144 27.11 7.10 11.75
CA VAL A 144 27.06 8.17 12.77
C VAL A 144 26.60 9.54 12.21
N SER A 145 26.52 9.70 10.88
CA SER A 145 26.15 10.96 10.24
C SER A 145 24.69 11.38 10.44
N ASP A 146 23.77 10.45 10.66
CA ASP A 146 22.33 10.74 10.64
C ASP A 146 21.73 11.06 12.03
N CYS A 147 22.52 10.95 13.11
CA CYS A 147 22.06 11.18 14.47
C CYS A 147 22.07 12.66 14.90
N TYR A 148 22.78 13.53 14.17
CA TYR A 148 22.85 14.98 14.47
C TYR A 148 21.53 15.72 14.19
N GLY A 149 20.65 15.15 13.35
CA GLY A 149 19.40 15.80 12.93
C GLY A 149 18.27 15.85 13.99
N LEU A 150 18.43 15.17 15.14
CA LEU A 150 17.35 15.03 16.13
C LEU A 150 17.39 16.06 17.26
N TYR A 151 18.49 16.81 17.44
CA TYR A 151 18.60 17.83 18.50
C TYR A 151 18.37 19.28 18.03
N GLU A 152 18.52 19.57 16.74
CA GLU A 152 18.31 20.94 16.20
C GLU A 152 16.84 21.28 15.90
N SER A 153 15.93 20.31 15.88
CA SER A 153 14.52 20.54 15.50
C SER A 153 13.64 21.20 16.57
N LYS A 154 14.19 21.57 17.74
CA LYS A 154 13.41 22.14 18.86
C LYS A 154 13.59 23.64 19.12
N ARG A 155 14.44 24.36 18.37
CA ARG A 155 14.64 25.81 18.56
C ARG A 155 13.84 26.71 17.62
N TYR A 156 13.20 26.15 16.60
CA TYR A 156 12.22 26.87 15.79
C TYR A 156 10.98 25.99 15.62
N ASN A 157 10.02 26.12 16.54
CA ASN A 157 8.58 26.05 16.24
C ASN A 157 7.76 26.05 17.52
N GLN A 158 7.06 27.17 17.78
CA GLN A 158 5.61 27.20 17.94
C GLN A 158 5.15 28.66 17.75
N PRO A 159 3.99 28.93 17.10
CA PRO A 159 2.78 28.13 17.09
C PRO A 159 2.20 27.91 15.67
N ILE A 160 2.66 26.91 14.94
CA ILE A 160 1.97 26.42 13.71
C ILE A 160 1.53 24.95 13.86
N LEU A 161 2.07 24.24 14.87
CA LEU A 161 1.87 22.81 15.08
C LEU A 161 0.62 22.42 15.87
N GLN A 162 -0.40 23.28 15.98
CA GLN A 162 -1.71 22.87 16.50
C GLN A 162 -2.72 22.53 15.39
N HIS A 163 -2.45 22.93 14.15
CA HIS A 163 -3.25 22.55 12.98
C HIS A 163 -2.67 21.39 12.14
N LEU A 164 -1.50 20.86 12.51
CA LEU A 164 -0.77 19.85 11.72
C LEU A 164 -0.97 18.39 12.16
N VAL A 165 -1.90 18.12 13.08
CA VAL A 165 -2.29 16.75 13.51
C VAL A 165 -3.13 16.02 12.42
N GLY A 166 -3.05 16.46 11.16
CA GLY A 166 -3.83 15.92 10.04
C GLY A 166 -3.07 15.74 8.73
N LEU A 167 -1.73 15.84 8.72
CA LEU A 167 -0.94 15.65 7.50
C LEU A 167 -0.46 14.20 7.41
N GLN A 168 -1.22 13.36 6.71
CA GLN A 168 -0.71 12.07 6.24
C GLN A 168 0.50 12.34 5.33
N MET A 169 1.68 11.88 5.75
CA MET A 169 2.93 11.96 4.99
C MET A 169 2.94 11.01 3.76
N GLN A 170 1.83 10.35 3.44
CA GLN A 170 1.71 9.51 2.25
C GLN A 170 1.50 10.38 1.01
N GLY A 171 2.53 10.52 0.17
CA GLY A 171 2.43 11.17 -1.14
C GLY A 171 3.33 12.39 -1.39
N TRP A 172 4.33 12.67 -0.56
CA TRP A 172 5.37 13.65 -0.90
C TRP A 172 6.15 13.15 -2.13
N GLN A 173 5.96 13.79 -3.29
CA GLN A 173 6.81 13.59 -4.46
C GLN A 173 7.96 14.58 -4.36
N ILE A 174 9.19 14.07 -4.38
CA ILE A 174 10.39 14.89 -4.60
C ILE A 174 10.24 15.48 -6.00
N ALA A 175 9.96 16.78 -6.08
CA ALA A 175 9.99 17.48 -7.35
C ALA A 175 11.45 17.54 -7.80
N SER A 176 11.73 17.09 -9.02
CA SER A 176 13.06 17.27 -9.61
C SER A 176 13.39 18.77 -9.64
N PHE A 177 14.64 19.12 -9.32
CA PHE A 177 15.12 20.50 -9.22
C PHE A 177 15.03 21.31 -10.53
N GLN A 178 14.54 20.71 -11.62
CA GLN A 178 14.46 21.28 -12.96
C GLN A 178 13.13 21.99 -13.27
N LYS A 179 12.17 22.05 -12.33
CA LYS A 179 10.86 22.69 -12.57
C LYS A 179 10.89 24.17 -12.20
N SER A 180 10.32 25.03 -13.04
CA SER A 180 10.22 26.46 -12.74
C SER A 180 9.24 26.74 -11.59
N ALA A 181 9.45 27.82 -10.84
CA ALA A 181 8.56 28.23 -9.75
C ALA A 181 7.06 28.31 -10.11
N PRO A 182 6.63 28.86 -11.27
CA PRO A 182 5.23 28.85 -11.67
C PRO A 182 4.70 27.45 -12.03
N GLU A 183 5.52 26.57 -12.62
CA GLU A 183 5.14 25.19 -12.91
C GLU A 183 4.95 24.38 -11.62
N LEU A 184 5.84 24.54 -10.64
CA LEU A 184 5.71 23.94 -9.31
C LEU A 184 4.43 24.41 -8.60
N ARG A 185 4.10 25.70 -8.72
CA ARG A 185 2.87 26.27 -8.17
C ARG A 185 1.63 25.67 -8.83
N LEU A 186 1.63 25.51 -10.16
CA LEU A 186 0.52 24.91 -10.90
C LEU A 186 0.34 23.42 -10.53
N GLU A 187 1.44 22.68 -10.45
CA GLU A 187 1.43 21.28 -10.04
C GLU A 187 0.93 21.10 -8.60
N TYR A 188 1.37 21.96 -7.68
CA TYR A 188 0.87 22.00 -6.30
C TYR A 188 -0.65 22.22 -6.27
N LEU A 189 -1.16 23.19 -7.03
CA LEU A 189 -2.60 23.48 -7.08
C LEU A 189 -3.40 22.30 -7.65
N LEU A 190 -2.90 21.65 -8.72
CA LEU A 190 -3.53 20.47 -9.31
C LEU A 190 -3.55 19.27 -8.35
N LEU A 191 -2.44 19.01 -7.65
CA LEU A 191 -2.35 17.93 -6.66
C LEU A 191 -3.27 18.18 -5.46
N LYS A 192 -3.34 19.43 -4.98
CA LYS A 192 -4.24 19.84 -3.91
C LYS A 192 -5.69 19.61 -4.29
N GLU A 193 -6.10 20.00 -5.51
CA GLU A 193 -7.46 19.79 -6.00
C GLU A 193 -7.77 18.29 -6.12
N LYS A 194 -6.85 17.51 -6.69
CA LYS A 194 -6.99 16.05 -6.81
C LYS A 194 -7.14 15.36 -5.45
N ALA A 195 -6.34 15.74 -4.46
CA ALA A 195 -6.43 15.21 -3.10
C ALA A 195 -7.77 15.58 -2.43
N ARG A 196 -8.24 16.82 -2.62
CA ARG A 196 -9.56 17.26 -2.14
C ARG A 196 -10.69 16.41 -2.73
N VAL A 197 -10.67 16.19 -4.05
CA VAL A 197 -11.64 15.36 -4.75
C VAL A 197 -11.58 13.90 -4.28
N SER A 198 -10.39 13.31 -4.13
CA SER A 198 -10.23 11.95 -3.62
C SER A 198 -10.79 11.79 -2.20
N LYS A 199 -10.50 12.75 -1.31
CA LYS A 199 -11.02 12.75 0.06
C LYS A 199 -12.55 12.87 0.08
N GLN A 200 -13.13 13.68 -0.80
CA GLN A 200 -14.58 13.82 -0.93
C GLN A 200 -15.23 12.52 -1.44
N LEU A 201 -14.62 11.84 -2.42
CA LEU A 201 -15.09 10.54 -2.93
C LEU A 201 -14.96 9.42 -1.89
N GLN A 202 -14.00 9.48 -0.95
CA GLN A 202 -13.91 8.52 0.14
C GLN A 202 -15.07 8.65 1.15
N LEU A 203 -15.62 9.85 1.32
CA LEU A 203 -16.74 10.11 2.25
C LEU A 203 -18.07 9.58 1.73
N THR A 204 -18.21 9.38 0.41
CA THR A 204 -19.41 8.83 -0.23
C THR A 204 -19.08 7.52 -0.90
N GLN A 205 -19.58 6.41 -0.38
CA GLN A 205 -19.42 5.09 -1.00
C GLN A 205 -20.76 4.64 -1.59
N PRO A 206 -21.07 4.98 -2.85
CA PRO A 206 -22.27 4.49 -3.51
C PRO A 206 -22.06 3.04 -3.92
N THR A 207 -23.03 2.18 -3.64
CA THR A 207 -23.10 0.81 -4.15
C THR A 207 -24.40 0.63 -4.92
N SER A 208 -24.34 -0.15 -6.00
CA SER A 208 -25.52 -0.48 -6.79
C SER A 208 -25.53 -1.96 -7.11
N GLU A 209 -26.66 -2.61 -6.91
CA GLU A 209 -26.89 -3.98 -7.31
C GLU A 209 -28.03 -4.02 -8.32
N PHE A 210 -27.77 -4.65 -9.45
CA PHE A 210 -28.75 -4.93 -10.48
C PHE A 210 -28.84 -6.44 -10.63
N SER A 211 -30.04 -7.00 -10.52
CA SER A 211 -30.26 -8.40 -10.84
C SER A 211 -31.46 -8.60 -11.75
N LEU A 212 -31.29 -9.51 -12.71
CA LEU A 212 -32.29 -9.89 -13.69
C LEU A 212 -32.38 -11.42 -13.70
N GLY A 213 -33.43 -11.94 -13.10
CA GLY A 213 -33.77 -13.36 -13.08
C GLY A 213 -34.44 -13.78 -14.37
N LEU A 214 -33.84 -14.76 -15.04
CA LEU A 214 -34.35 -15.34 -16.28
C LEU A 214 -34.72 -16.79 -16.04
N ASP A 215 -35.91 -17.15 -16.49
CA ASP A 215 -36.38 -18.52 -16.52
C ASP A 215 -36.19 -19.07 -17.94
N LEU A 216 -35.30 -20.07 -18.03
CA LEU A 216 -34.93 -20.77 -19.26
C LEU A 216 -35.46 -22.22 -19.25
N THR A 217 -36.37 -22.57 -18.34
CA THR A 217 -36.95 -23.92 -18.26
C THR A 217 -37.59 -24.33 -19.59
N ASP A 218 -38.24 -23.40 -20.30
CA ASP A 218 -38.78 -23.64 -21.65
C ASP A 218 -37.71 -23.93 -22.72
N VAL A 219 -36.49 -23.40 -22.54
CA VAL A 219 -35.37 -23.64 -23.47
C VAL A 219 -34.75 -25.02 -23.24
N PHE A 220 -34.61 -25.44 -21.97
CA PHE A 220 -33.83 -26.62 -21.61
C PHE A 220 -34.67 -27.84 -21.25
N ASP A 221 -35.85 -27.67 -20.64
CA ASP A 221 -36.66 -28.77 -20.11
C ASP A 221 -37.71 -29.27 -21.11
N ARG A 222 -38.42 -28.35 -21.79
CA ARG A 222 -39.44 -28.69 -22.81
C ARG A 222 -38.88 -29.50 -23.98
N TYR A 223 -37.71 -29.14 -24.51
CA TYR A 223 -37.08 -29.86 -25.62
C TYR A 223 -36.71 -31.31 -25.28
N LEU A 224 -36.53 -31.63 -24.00
CA LEU A 224 -36.16 -32.96 -23.53
C LEU A 224 -37.37 -33.82 -23.18
N LYS A 225 -38.48 -33.23 -22.74
CA LYS A 225 -39.67 -33.94 -22.23
C LYS A 225 -40.84 -33.98 -23.20
N GLU A 226 -41.05 -32.96 -24.05
CA GLU A 226 -42.19 -32.89 -24.96
C GLU A 226 -41.90 -33.57 -26.32
N PRO A 227 -42.89 -34.28 -26.90
CA PRO A 227 -42.77 -34.85 -28.24
C PRO A 227 -42.58 -33.75 -29.28
N PRO A 228 -41.91 -34.03 -30.42
CA PRO A 228 -41.54 -33.01 -31.41
C PRO A 228 -42.72 -32.22 -32.00
N GLU A 229 -43.94 -32.74 -31.90
CA GLU A 229 -45.17 -32.11 -32.41
C GLU A 229 -45.66 -30.94 -31.55
N ASP A 230 -45.37 -30.95 -30.24
CA ASP A 230 -45.82 -29.92 -29.28
C ASP A 230 -44.77 -28.83 -29.05
N ARG A 231 -43.59 -28.96 -29.66
CA ARG A 231 -42.48 -28.02 -29.48
C ARG A 231 -42.78 -26.71 -30.19
N SER A 232 -42.83 -25.61 -29.45
CA SER A 232 -42.75 -24.28 -30.04
C SER A 232 -41.43 -24.15 -30.82
N LEU A 233 -41.50 -23.68 -32.08
CA LEU A 233 -40.32 -23.52 -32.96
C LEU A 233 -39.22 -22.61 -32.37
N ILE A 234 -39.59 -21.70 -31.45
CA ILE A 234 -38.68 -20.73 -30.83
C ILE A 234 -38.98 -20.70 -29.33
N PRO A 235 -38.09 -21.21 -28.45
CA PRO A 235 -38.28 -21.10 -27.01
C PRO A 235 -38.11 -19.64 -26.58
N ILE A 236 -39.02 -19.13 -25.75
CA ILE A 236 -39.01 -17.74 -25.31
C ILE A 236 -38.57 -17.69 -23.85
N PRO A 237 -37.39 -17.13 -23.54
CA PRO A 237 -36.97 -16.94 -22.16
C PRO A 237 -37.91 -15.95 -21.46
N SER A 238 -38.33 -16.26 -20.24
CA SER A 238 -39.19 -15.37 -19.45
C SER A 238 -38.40 -14.69 -18.32
N ILE A 239 -38.83 -13.50 -17.90
CA ILE A 239 -38.23 -12.78 -16.78
C ILE A 239 -39.12 -13.02 -15.56
N TYR A 240 -38.61 -13.72 -14.54
CA TYR A 240 -39.36 -13.99 -13.30
C TYR A 240 -39.11 -12.92 -12.23
N GLU A 241 -37.91 -12.33 -12.21
CA GLU A 241 -37.52 -11.33 -11.21
C GLU A 241 -36.66 -10.22 -11.83
N LEU A 242 -36.96 -8.97 -11.49
CA LEU A 242 -36.07 -7.84 -11.71
C LEU A 242 -35.85 -7.15 -10.36
N SER A 243 -34.59 -6.98 -9.95
CA SER A 243 -34.28 -6.23 -8.74
C SER A 243 -33.19 -5.18 -8.95
N VAL A 244 -33.44 -4.00 -8.40
CA VAL A 244 -32.50 -2.88 -8.41
C VAL A 244 -32.36 -2.41 -6.97
N ALA A 245 -31.15 -2.49 -6.43
CA ALA A 245 -30.82 -1.91 -5.14
C ALA A 245 -29.74 -0.84 -5.32
N GLN A 246 -29.92 0.29 -4.65
CA GLN A 246 -28.93 1.36 -4.61
C GLN A 246 -28.73 1.78 -3.16
N SER A 247 -27.49 1.91 -2.75
CA SER A 247 -27.18 2.48 -1.44
C SER A 247 -26.04 3.48 -1.52
N ILE A 248 -26.04 4.43 -0.59
CA ILE A 248 -24.96 5.39 -0.42
C ILE A 248 -24.68 5.52 1.07
N ASN A 249 -23.42 5.36 1.44
CA ASN A 249 -22.94 5.68 2.78
C ASN A 249 -22.20 7.01 2.72
N ALA A 250 -22.70 8.02 3.44
CA ALA A 250 -22.16 9.36 3.49
C ALA A 250 -21.67 9.70 4.91
N GLY A 251 -20.36 9.95 5.06
CA GLY A 251 -19.80 10.48 6.29
C GLY A 251 -20.07 11.98 6.41
N ILE A 252 -21.06 12.38 7.23
CA ILE A 252 -21.39 13.79 7.47
C ILE A 252 -20.37 14.45 8.40
N SER A 253 -19.89 13.70 9.41
CA SER A 253 -18.85 14.12 10.34
C SER A 253 -18.00 12.90 10.75
N ILE A 254 -16.87 13.12 11.42
CA ILE A 254 -16.03 12.03 11.96
C ILE A 254 -16.83 11.11 12.90
N LYS A 255 -17.84 11.67 13.58
CA LYS A 255 -18.73 10.93 14.48
C LYS A 255 -20.06 10.50 13.86
N ASN A 256 -20.46 11.07 12.73
CA ASN A 256 -21.80 10.86 12.15
C ASN A 256 -21.70 10.35 10.72
N SER A 257 -22.31 9.20 10.46
CA SER A 257 -22.52 8.68 9.11
C SER A 257 -24.00 8.44 8.86
N VAL A 258 -24.41 8.66 7.62
CA VAL A 258 -25.78 8.38 7.15
C VAL A 258 -25.69 7.44 5.97
N SER A 259 -26.36 6.31 6.08
CA SER A 259 -26.53 5.34 5.01
C SER A 259 -27.96 5.39 4.51
N LEU A 260 -28.14 5.64 3.21
CA LEU A 260 -29.44 5.56 2.54
C LEU A 260 -29.41 4.38 1.59
N ALA A 261 -30.43 3.54 1.61
CA ALA A 261 -30.59 2.40 0.73
C ALA A 261 -32.02 2.32 0.22
N GLY A 262 -32.19 2.07 -1.07
CA GLY A 262 -33.46 1.77 -1.70
C GLY A 262 -33.34 0.49 -2.51
N GLN A 263 -34.34 -0.39 -2.40
CA GLN A 263 -34.42 -1.60 -3.20
C GLN A 263 -35.82 -1.70 -3.81
N VAL A 264 -35.87 -2.00 -5.10
CA VAL A 264 -37.11 -2.26 -5.83
C VAL A 264 -36.98 -3.66 -6.43
N THR A 265 -37.90 -4.54 -6.07
CA THR A 265 -38.04 -5.87 -6.66
C THR A 265 -39.36 -5.94 -7.40
N ALA A 266 -39.35 -6.45 -8.63
CA ALA A 266 -40.55 -6.72 -9.40
C ALA A 266 -40.61 -8.23 -9.67
N HIS A 267 -41.71 -8.86 -9.25
CA HIS A 267 -41.96 -10.28 -9.42
C HIS A 267 -43.39 -10.46 -9.92
N ASN A 268 -43.59 -11.19 -11.02
CA ASN A 268 -44.89 -11.44 -11.63
C ASN A 268 -45.77 -10.19 -11.80
N GLY A 269 -45.17 -9.08 -12.26
CA GLY A 269 -45.87 -7.81 -12.49
C GLY A 269 -46.19 -7.00 -11.22
N VAL A 270 -45.87 -7.50 -10.02
CA VAL A 270 -46.01 -6.75 -8.75
C VAL A 270 -44.65 -6.21 -8.32
N GLY A 271 -44.54 -4.89 -8.23
CA GLY A 271 -43.36 -4.20 -7.71
C GLY A 271 -43.46 -3.95 -6.20
N ILE A 272 -42.46 -4.39 -5.45
CA ILE A 272 -42.26 -4.13 -4.02
C ILE A 272 -41.03 -3.23 -3.89
N GLY A 273 -41.23 -2.06 -3.30
CA GLY A 273 -40.16 -1.13 -2.97
C GLY A 273 -39.91 -1.09 -1.46
N THR A 274 -38.65 -1.08 -1.07
CA THR A 274 -38.19 -0.81 0.29
C THR A 274 -37.21 0.36 0.29
N PHE A 275 -37.33 1.20 1.30
CA PHE A 275 -36.43 2.30 1.59
C PHE A 275 -35.92 2.15 3.02
N LEU A 276 -34.62 2.36 3.22
CA LEU A 276 -33.93 2.25 4.51
C LEU A 276 -32.97 3.42 4.65
N ALA A 277 -33.10 4.16 5.75
CA ALA A 277 -32.19 5.20 6.18
C ALA A 277 -31.63 4.80 7.54
N ILE A 278 -30.30 4.80 7.68
CA ILE A 278 -29.60 4.52 8.93
C ILE A 278 -28.72 5.71 9.24
N TRP A 279 -28.97 6.37 10.36
CA TRP A 279 -28.05 7.36 10.91
C TRP A 279 -27.27 6.73 12.05
N ARG A 280 -25.96 6.61 11.84
CA ARG A 280 -24.98 6.09 12.80
C ARG A 280 -24.24 7.22 13.50
N HIS A 281 -24.28 7.19 14.83
CA HIS A 281 -23.51 8.07 15.71
C HIS A 281 -22.45 7.27 16.47
N HIS A 282 -21.19 7.70 16.36
CA HIS A 282 -20.06 7.16 17.11
C HIS A 282 -19.84 7.97 18.39
N CYS A 283 -20.13 7.34 19.53
CA CYS A 283 -19.88 7.93 20.85
C CYS A 283 -18.39 7.86 21.19
N SER A 284 -17.88 8.96 21.76
CA SER A 284 -16.49 9.04 22.22
C SER A 284 -16.27 8.23 23.51
N ARG A 285 -15.01 7.87 23.78
CA ARG A 285 -14.59 7.11 24.97
C ARG A 285 -14.98 7.79 26.30
N ASN A 286 -15.16 9.11 26.31
CA ASN A 286 -15.54 9.89 27.49
C ASN A 286 -17.06 9.99 27.73
N SER A 287 -17.89 9.35 26.88
CA SER A 287 -19.33 9.28 27.11
C SER A 287 -19.65 8.28 28.23
N ILE A 288 -20.76 8.48 28.94
CA ILE A 288 -21.29 7.59 29.99
C ILE A 288 -21.38 6.12 29.49
N PHE A 289 -21.55 5.94 28.18
CA PHE A 289 -21.68 4.62 27.55
C PHE A 289 -20.35 4.03 27.04
N GLY A 290 -19.23 4.74 27.13
CA GLY A 290 -17.94 4.35 26.53
C GLY A 290 -17.97 4.39 24.99
N PRO A 291 -17.01 3.71 24.29
CA PRO A 291 -17.02 3.63 22.83
C PRO A 291 -18.19 2.77 22.35
N THR A 292 -19.29 3.43 21.98
CA THR A 292 -20.51 2.81 21.48
C THR A 292 -20.92 3.42 20.14
N THR A 293 -21.48 2.59 19.26
CA THR A 293 -22.11 3.08 18.04
C THR A 293 -23.61 2.94 18.18
N ILE A 294 -24.33 4.04 17.95
CA ILE A 294 -25.80 4.08 18.00
C ILE A 294 -26.28 4.24 16.56
N ASP A 295 -26.95 3.21 16.06
CA ASP A 295 -27.60 3.21 14.76
C ASP A 295 -29.09 3.55 14.98
N THR A 296 -29.57 4.64 14.39
CA THR A 296 -31.00 4.96 14.30
C THR A 296 -31.49 4.56 12.92
N GLU A 297 -32.42 3.61 12.88
CA GLU A 297 -32.91 2.95 11.67
C GLU A 297 -34.32 3.46 11.35
N PHE A 298 -34.55 3.91 10.13
CA PHE A 298 -35.87 4.26 9.59
C PHE A 298 -36.06 3.49 8.30
N SER A 299 -37.15 2.74 8.18
CA SER A 299 -37.46 2.05 6.93
C SER A 299 -38.94 2.10 6.59
N TYR A 300 -39.20 2.01 5.30
CA TYR A 300 -40.54 1.98 4.74
C TYR A 300 -40.60 0.92 3.64
N GLY A 301 -41.60 0.04 3.68
CA GLY A 301 -41.75 -1.04 2.70
C GLY A 301 -43.19 -1.20 2.22
N ARG A 302 -43.37 -1.40 0.92
CA ARG A 302 -44.69 -1.71 0.33
C ARG A 302 -44.86 -3.23 0.18
N ALA A 303 -44.99 -3.97 1.29
CA ALA A 303 -45.28 -5.42 1.31
C ALA A 303 -45.65 -5.93 2.72
N GLY A 304 -46.50 -5.19 3.45
CA GLY A 304 -46.96 -5.59 4.79
C GLY A 304 -46.07 -5.14 5.95
N ARG A 305 -44.90 -4.54 5.70
CA ARG A 305 -44.11 -3.82 6.71
C ARG A 305 -44.15 -2.34 6.33
N GLY A 306 -45.09 -1.58 6.88
CA GLY A 306 -45.28 -0.16 6.56
C GLY A 306 -44.11 0.69 7.05
N LEU A 307 -44.38 1.69 7.88
CA LEU A 307 -43.33 2.48 8.52
C LEU A 307 -42.67 1.67 9.63
N SER A 308 -41.35 1.60 9.69
CA SER A 308 -40.65 1.08 10.87
C SER A 308 -39.51 1.98 11.29
N THR A 309 -39.33 2.09 12.60
CA THR A 309 -38.26 2.87 13.23
C THR A 309 -37.58 1.99 14.27
N GLY A 310 -36.28 2.18 14.46
CA GLY A 310 -35.53 1.42 15.44
C GLY A 310 -34.26 2.13 15.89
N ILE A 311 -33.74 1.69 17.03
CA ILE A 311 -32.47 2.14 17.59
C ILE A 311 -31.68 0.90 17.94
N ARG A 312 -30.46 0.79 17.43
CA ARG A 312 -29.53 -0.31 17.67
C ARG A 312 -28.22 0.24 18.22
N ALA A 313 -27.94 -0.07 19.48
CA ALA A 313 -26.66 0.23 20.11
C ALA A 313 -25.71 -0.95 19.93
N ARG A 314 -24.46 -0.68 19.55
CA ARG A 314 -23.37 -1.67 19.52
C ARG A 314 -22.25 -1.20 20.43
N ARG A 315 -21.70 -2.11 21.20
CA ARG A 315 -20.62 -1.84 22.14
C ARG A 315 -19.56 -2.92 22.06
N THR A 316 -18.30 -2.49 22.07
CA THR A 316 -17.16 -3.39 22.16
C THR A 316 -16.78 -3.55 23.64
N PHE A 317 -16.78 -4.79 24.13
CA PHE A 317 -16.39 -5.15 25.49
C PHE A 317 -15.00 -5.81 25.43
N GLY A 318 -13.96 -5.08 25.78
CA GLY A 318 -12.57 -5.52 25.58
C GLY A 318 -12.22 -5.65 24.10
N GLN A 319 -11.23 -6.51 23.79
CA GLN A 319 -10.73 -6.70 22.42
C GLN A 319 -11.48 -7.79 21.62
N ARG A 320 -12.19 -8.70 22.29
CA ARG A 320 -12.72 -9.93 21.66
C ARG A 320 -14.24 -10.04 21.62
N LEU A 321 -14.96 -9.24 22.40
CA LEU A 321 -16.42 -9.37 22.52
C LEU A 321 -17.11 -8.09 22.03
N HIS A 322 -18.09 -8.22 21.14
CA HIS A 322 -18.91 -7.11 20.68
C HIS A 322 -20.38 -7.45 20.91
N GLY A 323 -21.05 -6.67 21.75
CA GLY A 323 -22.48 -6.80 21.99
C GLY A 323 -23.28 -5.80 21.14
N SER A 324 -24.52 -6.17 20.83
CA SER A 324 -25.49 -5.32 20.18
C SER A 324 -26.87 -5.52 20.80
N LEU A 325 -27.58 -4.41 21.00
CA LEU A 325 -28.95 -4.40 21.50
C LEU A 325 -29.75 -3.44 20.61
N GLY A 326 -30.91 -3.89 20.16
CA GLY A 326 -31.77 -3.15 19.25
C GLY A 326 -33.22 -3.19 19.70
N LEU A 327 -33.87 -2.04 19.57
CA LEU A 327 -35.30 -1.87 19.72
C LEU A 327 -35.85 -1.40 18.38
N SER A 328 -36.97 -1.97 17.95
CA SER A 328 -37.64 -1.62 16.71
C SER A 328 -39.13 -1.57 16.92
N LEU A 329 -39.81 -0.79 16.09
CA LEU A 329 -41.25 -0.63 16.07
C LEU A 329 -41.67 -0.57 14.61
N ALA A 330 -42.58 -1.44 14.19
CA ALA A 330 -43.12 -1.42 12.83
C ALA A 330 -44.64 -1.25 12.83
N SER A 331 -45.12 -0.47 11.87
CA SER A 331 -46.52 -0.32 11.52
C SER A 331 -46.92 -1.37 10.51
N LEU A 332 -47.92 -2.17 10.84
CA LEU A 332 -48.65 -3.01 9.90
C LEU A 332 -49.88 -2.24 9.42
N TYR A 333 -49.92 -2.00 8.11
CA TYR A 333 -51.07 -1.40 7.46
C TYR A 333 -51.94 -2.51 6.86
N GLU A 334 -53.04 -2.82 7.52
CA GLU A 334 -53.99 -3.83 7.06
C GLU A 334 -55.05 -3.14 6.19
N ARG A 335 -55.25 -3.63 4.95
CA ARG A 335 -56.21 -3.04 4.01
C ARG A 335 -57.63 -3.53 4.31
N SER A 336 -58.12 -3.21 5.51
CA SER A 336 -59.51 -3.44 5.93
C SER A 336 -60.35 -2.15 5.77
N PRO A 337 -61.68 -2.23 5.62
CA PRO A 337 -62.55 -1.05 5.52
C PRO A 337 -62.55 -0.18 6.80
N LYS A 338 -62.02 -0.69 7.92
CA LYS A 338 -61.65 0.11 9.10
C LYS A 338 -60.12 0.20 9.14
N SER A 339 -59.56 1.37 8.85
CA SER A 339 -58.12 1.60 8.86
C SER A 339 -57.56 1.61 10.29
N SER A 340 -57.15 0.46 10.82
CA SER A 340 -56.41 0.36 12.09
C SER A 340 -54.91 0.26 11.82
N ILE A 341 -54.12 1.09 12.50
CA ILE A 341 -52.66 1.02 12.49
C ILE A 341 -52.23 0.10 13.63
N ASN A 342 -51.70 -1.08 13.30
CA ASN A 342 -51.17 -2.01 14.28
C ASN A 342 -49.67 -1.78 14.45
N LEU A 343 -49.22 -1.50 15.67
CA LEU A 343 -47.81 -1.32 16.00
C LEU A 343 -47.25 -2.62 16.59
N ILE A 344 -46.19 -3.14 15.98
CA ILE A 344 -45.48 -4.32 16.48
C ILE A 344 -44.12 -3.90 17.03
N PRO A 345 -43.90 -3.99 18.35
CA PRO A 345 -42.57 -3.80 18.92
C PRO A 345 -41.67 -5.00 18.58
N GLY A 346 -40.37 -4.75 18.48
CA GLY A 346 -39.35 -5.74 18.17
C GLY A 346 -38.11 -5.51 19.01
N ILE A 347 -37.55 -6.58 19.55
CA ILE A 347 -36.31 -6.54 20.32
C ILE A 347 -35.31 -7.45 19.64
N SER A 348 -34.07 -6.98 19.47
CA SER A 348 -32.96 -7.78 18.94
C SER A 348 -31.76 -7.68 19.85
N ALA A 349 -31.14 -8.81 20.19
CA ALA A 349 -29.89 -8.85 20.93
C ALA A 349 -28.89 -9.69 20.13
N GLY A 350 -27.65 -9.24 20.02
CA GLY A 350 -26.63 -9.98 19.29
C GLY A 350 -25.27 -9.89 19.97
N VAL A 351 -24.50 -10.96 19.89
CA VAL A 351 -23.16 -11.06 20.45
C VAL A 351 -22.23 -11.59 19.36
N ASN A 352 -21.11 -10.90 19.16
CA ASN A 352 -19.97 -11.38 18.39
C ASN A 352 -18.84 -11.70 19.37
N VAL A 353 -18.28 -12.89 19.28
CA VAL A 353 -17.15 -13.31 20.10
C VAL A 353 -16.03 -13.81 19.19
N GLN A 354 -14.85 -13.25 19.34
CA GLN A 354 -13.62 -13.80 18.80
C GLN A 354 -13.12 -14.88 19.77
N LEU A 355 -13.43 -16.15 19.46
CA LEU A 355 -13.06 -17.30 20.28
C LEU A 355 -11.54 -17.54 20.23
N LEU A 356 -10.99 -17.46 19.01
CA LEU A 356 -9.56 -17.58 18.69
C LEU A 356 -9.20 -16.49 17.67
N SER A 357 -7.92 -16.23 17.42
CA SER A 357 -7.47 -15.26 16.39
C SER A 357 -8.13 -15.48 15.01
N HIS A 358 -8.46 -16.74 14.72
CA HIS A 358 -8.95 -17.26 13.45
C HIS A 358 -10.42 -17.73 13.48
N VAL A 359 -11.09 -17.63 14.64
CA VAL A 359 -12.46 -18.13 14.82
C VAL A 359 -13.35 -17.05 15.41
N HIS A 360 -14.37 -16.69 14.65
CA HIS A 360 -15.39 -15.72 15.05
C HIS A 360 -16.76 -16.39 15.14
N ALA A 361 -17.44 -16.18 16.25
CA ALA A 361 -18.81 -16.63 16.45
C ALA A 361 -19.74 -15.42 16.52
N HIS A 362 -20.85 -15.49 15.82
CA HIS A 362 -21.95 -14.53 15.83
C HIS A 362 -23.23 -15.22 16.29
N LEU A 363 -23.92 -14.61 17.24
CA LEU A 363 -25.24 -15.05 17.69
C LEU A 363 -26.16 -13.83 17.68
N GLU A 364 -27.33 -13.95 17.05
CA GLU A 364 -28.38 -12.93 17.05
C GLU A 364 -29.72 -13.56 17.44
N LEU A 365 -30.37 -12.97 18.43
CA LEU A 365 -31.70 -13.30 18.91
C LEU A 365 -32.64 -12.15 18.54
N ARG A 366 -33.78 -12.48 17.94
CA ARG A 366 -34.87 -11.53 17.66
C ARG A 366 -36.13 -12.01 18.36
N CYS A 367 -36.84 -11.08 18.99
CA CYS A 367 -38.07 -11.32 19.74
C CYS A 367 -39.16 -10.35 19.27
N LEU A 368 -40.42 -10.77 19.43
CA LEU A 368 -41.65 -10.06 19.03
C LEU A 368 -41.77 -9.85 17.51
N MET A 369 -41.03 -8.91 16.92
CA MET A 369 -40.97 -8.74 15.46
C MET A 369 -40.03 -9.76 14.84
N ASN A 370 -40.56 -10.60 13.93
CA ASN A 370 -39.82 -11.68 13.27
C ASN A 370 -38.97 -12.49 14.27
N PRO A 371 -39.61 -13.15 15.27
CA PRO A 371 -38.87 -13.84 16.30
C PRO A 371 -38.03 -14.96 15.68
N GLY A 372 -36.81 -15.12 16.17
CA GLY A 372 -35.89 -16.11 15.63
C GLY A 372 -34.51 -16.03 16.23
N ILE A 373 -33.73 -17.07 15.99
CA ILE A 373 -32.34 -17.20 16.41
C ILE A 373 -31.51 -17.45 15.16
N SER A 374 -30.42 -16.72 15.01
CA SER A 374 -29.38 -17.00 14.01
C SER A 374 -28.03 -17.11 14.69
N SER A 375 -27.30 -18.17 14.36
CA SER A 375 -25.94 -18.40 14.81
C SER A 375 -25.03 -18.63 13.60
N GLU A 376 -23.88 -17.98 13.57
CA GLU A 376 -22.89 -18.11 12.52
C GLU A 376 -21.51 -18.31 13.15
N LEU A 377 -20.75 -19.29 12.64
CA LEU A 377 -19.38 -19.55 13.02
C LEU A 377 -18.51 -19.41 11.77
N LEU A 378 -17.53 -18.51 11.83
CA LEU A 378 -16.56 -18.25 10.78
C LEU A 378 -15.19 -18.70 11.26
N PHE A 379 -14.57 -19.60 10.50
CA PHE A 379 -13.18 -20.01 10.64
C PHE A 379 -12.39 -19.53 9.43
N THR A 380 -11.27 -18.87 9.66
CA THR A 380 -10.34 -18.42 8.62
C THR A 380 -8.96 -18.99 8.92
N SER A 381 -8.35 -19.69 7.96
CA SER A 381 -7.00 -20.25 8.14
C SER A 381 -5.97 -19.16 8.47
N ALA A 382 -4.88 -19.52 9.14
CA ALA A 382 -3.77 -18.62 9.46
C ALA A 382 -3.21 -17.91 8.21
N ASP A 383 -3.15 -18.65 7.09
CA ASP A 383 -2.68 -18.12 5.80
C ASP A 383 -3.74 -17.27 5.07
N GLY A 384 -4.96 -17.20 5.59
CA GLY A 384 -6.10 -16.52 4.97
C GLY A 384 -6.64 -17.20 3.70
N GLU A 385 -6.13 -18.38 3.33
CA GLU A 385 -6.50 -19.05 2.08
C GLU A 385 -7.77 -19.88 2.15
N TYR A 386 -8.15 -20.33 3.35
CA TYR A 386 -9.35 -21.15 3.56
C TYR A 386 -10.30 -20.42 4.48
N ASN A 387 -11.56 -20.33 4.09
CA ASN A 387 -12.65 -19.84 4.93
C ASN A 387 -13.73 -20.91 5.03
N VAL A 388 -14.13 -21.22 6.26
CA VAL A 388 -15.25 -22.11 6.55
C VAL A 388 -16.29 -21.32 7.31
N ARG A 389 -17.54 -21.37 6.86
CA ARG A 389 -18.66 -20.69 7.51
C ARG A 389 -19.78 -21.70 7.75
N ILE A 390 -20.19 -21.79 9.00
CA ILE A 390 -21.35 -22.60 9.42
C ILE A 390 -22.41 -21.62 9.88
N SER A 391 -23.58 -21.62 9.25
CA SER A 391 -24.69 -20.76 9.64
C SER A 391 -25.95 -21.57 9.89
N SER A 392 -26.60 -21.29 11.01
CA SER A 392 -27.91 -21.83 11.38
C SER A 392 -28.86 -20.68 11.63
N LYS A 393 -30.09 -20.80 11.13
CA LYS A 393 -31.14 -19.81 11.32
C LYS A 393 -32.45 -20.52 11.55
N LEU A 394 -33.16 -20.09 12.59
CA LEU A 394 -34.46 -20.59 12.99
C LEU A 394 -35.38 -19.41 13.21
N ASN A 395 -36.45 -19.31 12.42
CA ASN A 395 -37.48 -18.28 12.58
C ASN A 395 -38.75 -18.92 13.17
N ALA A 396 -39.50 -18.15 13.96
CA ALA A 396 -40.81 -18.54 14.47
C ALA A 396 -41.86 -18.76 13.38
N SER A 397 -41.60 -18.30 12.15
CA SER A 397 -42.42 -18.57 10.96
C SER A 397 -42.29 -20.02 10.45
N GLY A 398 -41.56 -20.90 11.15
CA GLY A 398 -41.30 -22.28 10.75
C GLY A 398 -40.14 -22.45 9.77
N TYR A 399 -39.44 -21.35 9.41
CA TYR A 399 -38.27 -21.44 8.54
C TYR A 399 -37.03 -21.80 9.35
N ALA A 400 -36.48 -22.99 9.11
CA ALA A 400 -35.17 -23.41 9.59
C ALA A 400 -34.21 -23.61 8.40
N SER A 401 -32.95 -23.19 8.57
CA SER A 401 -31.86 -23.39 7.60
C SER A 401 -30.55 -23.67 8.32
N LEU A 402 -29.81 -24.66 7.85
CA LEU A 402 -28.44 -24.97 8.26
C LEU A 402 -27.57 -25.03 7.01
N SER A 403 -26.49 -24.26 6.93
CA SER A 403 -25.60 -24.27 5.77
C SER A 403 -24.12 -24.22 6.16
N LEU A 404 -23.32 -25.00 5.42
CA LEU A 404 -21.87 -25.06 5.47
C LEU A 404 -21.33 -24.47 4.16
N LEU A 405 -20.57 -23.39 4.24
CA LEU A 405 -19.84 -22.78 3.13
C LEU A 405 -18.34 -23.04 3.33
N LEU A 406 -17.72 -23.65 2.33
CA LEU A 406 -16.28 -23.87 2.23
C LEU A 406 -15.75 -23.01 1.09
N GLU A 407 -14.84 -22.08 1.39
CA GLU A 407 -14.21 -21.21 0.41
C GLU A 407 -12.70 -21.38 0.45
N LYS A 408 -12.08 -21.47 -0.73
CA LYS A 408 -10.63 -21.56 -0.89
C LYS A 408 -10.15 -20.53 -1.91
N SER A 409 -9.16 -19.73 -1.55
CA SER A 409 -8.45 -18.87 -2.50
C SER A 409 -7.47 -19.72 -3.34
N VAL A 410 -7.57 -19.65 -4.66
CA VAL A 410 -6.75 -20.42 -5.60
C VAL A 410 -6.16 -19.49 -6.66
N SER A 411 -4.86 -19.62 -6.93
CA SER A 411 -4.20 -18.92 -8.04
C SER A 411 -4.23 -19.81 -9.28
N TRP A 412 -5.15 -19.53 -10.21
CA TRP A 412 -5.20 -20.20 -11.49
C TRP A 412 -4.56 -19.33 -12.57
N THR A 413 -3.50 -19.82 -13.18
CA THR A 413 -2.79 -19.15 -14.28
C THR A 413 -3.70 -18.93 -15.51
N TRP A 414 -4.56 -19.90 -15.79
CA TRP A 414 -5.49 -19.86 -16.92
C TRP A 414 -6.79 -19.11 -16.62
N LEU A 415 -7.17 -18.86 -15.36
CA LEU A 415 -8.37 -18.09 -15.02
C LEU A 415 -8.03 -16.64 -14.65
N ASN A 416 -6.93 -16.41 -13.93
CA ASN A 416 -6.43 -15.10 -13.52
C ASN A 416 -5.10 -14.80 -14.24
N PRO A 417 -5.13 -14.23 -15.46
CA PRO A 417 -3.90 -13.92 -16.18
C PRO A 417 -3.06 -12.88 -15.41
N PRO A 418 -1.73 -12.88 -15.58
CA PRO A 418 -0.86 -11.87 -15.00
C PRO A 418 -1.31 -10.47 -15.42
N ARG A 419 -1.27 -9.52 -14.49
CA ARG A 419 -1.68 -8.15 -14.77
C ARG A 419 -0.64 -7.49 -15.67
N GLY A 420 -0.95 -7.33 -16.95
CA GLY A 420 -0.18 -6.40 -17.75
C GLY A 420 -0.20 -4.99 -17.12
N SER A 421 0.98 -4.39 -16.94
CA SER A 421 1.18 -3.10 -16.26
C SER A 421 0.20 -2.03 -16.77
N GLY A 422 -0.76 -1.67 -15.94
CA GLY A 422 -1.75 -0.64 -16.24
C GLY A 422 -2.38 -0.21 -14.94
N VAL A 423 -1.83 0.85 -14.34
CA VAL A 423 -2.05 1.35 -12.97
C VAL A 423 -1.03 0.81 -11.98
N ILE A 424 0.00 1.64 -11.79
CA ILE A 424 0.87 1.61 -10.61
C ILE A 424 0.00 2.08 -9.43
N ASP A 425 -0.28 1.19 -8.48
CA ASP A 425 -0.58 1.63 -7.11
C ASP A 425 0.73 2.21 -6.56
N LYS A 426 0.81 3.54 -6.43
CA LYS A 426 2.00 4.27 -5.99
C LYS A 426 2.18 4.14 -4.47
N GLU A 427 2.37 2.92 -3.96
CA GLU A 427 2.69 2.69 -2.55
C GLU A 427 4.07 2.09 -2.29
N ASN A 428 4.84 1.73 -3.33
CA ASN A 428 6.27 1.46 -3.18
C ASN A 428 7.01 2.18 -4.30
N VAL A 429 7.47 3.41 -4.01
CA VAL A 429 8.50 4.06 -4.82
C VAL A 429 9.83 3.73 -4.15
N PRO A 430 10.73 2.96 -4.80
CA PRO A 430 12.09 2.81 -4.31
C PRO A 430 12.77 4.18 -4.25
N GLY A 431 13.76 4.34 -3.37
CA GLY A 431 14.50 5.59 -3.20
C GLY A 431 15.11 6.16 -4.50
N PRO A 432 15.69 7.37 -4.43
CA PRO A 432 16.22 8.10 -5.60
C PRO A 432 17.35 7.38 -6.35
N ASP A 433 17.87 6.27 -5.82
CA ASP A 433 19.01 5.51 -6.37
C ASP A 433 18.60 4.29 -7.22
N CYS A 434 17.32 4.09 -7.49
CA CYS A 434 16.90 2.95 -8.30
C CYS A 434 16.95 3.26 -9.79
N ASP A 435 17.89 2.60 -10.47
CA ASP A 435 17.86 2.46 -11.92
C ASP A 435 16.52 1.87 -12.33
N TRP A 436 15.76 2.65 -13.07
CA TRP A 436 14.48 2.32 -13.70
C TRP A 436 14.53 1.06 -14.61
N ALA A 437 15.70 0.46 -14.78
CA ALA A 437 15.92 -0.82 -15.47
C ALA A 437 15.82 -2.03 -14.52
N ASP A 438 16.17 -1.89 -13.23
CA ASP A 438 16.00 -2.95 -12.22
C ASP A 438 14.55 -3.07 -11.74
N SER A 439 13.74 -2.00 -11.86
CA SER A 439 12.30 -2.07 -11.56
C SER A 439 11.56 -3.03 -12.50
N ASP A 440 12.03 -3.22 -13.73
CA ASP A 440 11.28 -4.02 -14.72
C ASP A 440 11.36 -5.53 -14.43
N ASN A 441 12.40 -6.06 -13.78
CA ASN A 441 12.48 -7.48 -13.40
C ASN A 441 11.85 -7.77 -12.02
N CYS A 442 12.01 -6.87 -11.03
CA CYS A 442 11.35 -7.03 -9.74
C CYS A 442 9.83 -6.79 -9.81
N ASP A 443 9.35 -5.85 -10.63
CA ASP A 443 7.91 -5.56 -10.74
C ASP A 443 7.13 -6.64 -11.52
N LEU A 444 7.80 -7.40 -12.41
CA LEU A 444 7.18 -8.51 -13.13
C LEU A 444 7.00 -9.76 -12.25
N GLU A 445 7.91 -10.02 -11.33
CA GLU A 445 7.81 -11.16 -10.39
C GLU A 445 6.94 -10.84 -9.16
N GLN A 446 6.84 -9.56 -8.77
CA GLN A 446 6.20 -9.12 -7.52
C GLN A 446 4.81 -8.49 -7.71
N GLN A 447 4.25 -8.52 -8.92
CA GLN A 447 2.81 -8.38 -9.11
C GLN A 447 2.10 -9.59 -8.50
N ARG A 448 1.61 -9.45 -7.27
CA ARG A 448 0.75 -10.45 -6.60
C ARG A 448 -0.28 -10.98 -7.59
N ARG A 449 -0.08 -12.22 -8.05
CA ARG A 449 -1.05 -12.97 -8.86
C ARG A 449 -2.40 -12.82 -8.17
N SER A 450 -3.40 -12.25 -8.85
CA SER A 450 -4.71 -12.11 -8.24
C SER A 450 -5.26 -13.51 -7.96
N LYS A 451 -5.44 -13.87 -6.70
CA LYS A 451 -6.05 -15.14 -6.29
C LYS A 451 -7.54 -15.07 -6.63
N GLY A 452 -8.06 -16.12 -7.24
CA GLY A 452 -9.50 -16.34 -7.40
C GLY A 452 -10.02 -17.14 -6.21
N ASN A 453 -11.33 -17.29 -6.08
CA ASN A 453 -11.92 -18.05 -4.98
C ASN A 453 -12.81 -19.16 -5.53
N ILE A 454 -12.76 -20.33 -4.90
CA ILE A 454 -13.69 -21.44 -5.15
C ILE A 454 -14.55 -21.57 -3.91
N SER A 455 -15.86 -21.66 -4.08
CA SER A 455 -16.81 -21.82 -3.00
C SER A 455 -17.67 -23.06 -3.21
N CYS A 456 -17.86 -23.85 -2.17
CA CYS A 456 -18.81 -24.96 -2.12
C CYS A 456 -19.77 -24.70 -0.95
N THR A 457 -21.08 -24.71 -1.19
CA THR A 457 -22.10 -24.56 -0.13
C THR A 457 -22.98 -25.79 -0.10
N ILE A 458 -23.16 -26.35 1.09
CA ILE A 458 -24.10 -27.43 1.38
C ILE A 458 -25.09 -26.88 2.39
N GLY A 459 -26.38 -26.88 2.05
CA GLY A 459 -27.44 -26.32 2.89
C GLY A 459 -28.62 -27.28 3.02
N VAL A 460 -29.23 -27.30 4.21
CA VAL A 460 -30.50 -27.96 4.48
C VAL A 460 -31.47 -26.89 4.96
N ASN A 461 -32.52 -26.66 4.18
CA ASN A 461 -33.48 -25.61 4.42
C ASN A 461 -34.89 -26.19 4.40
N THR A 462 -35.78 -25.62 5.22
CA THR A 462 -37.21 -26.01 5.25
C THR A 462 -37.95 -25.83 3.92
N THR A 463 -37.55 -24.85 3.10
CA THR A 463 -38.11 -24.68 1.74
C THR A 463 -37.45 -25.65 0.78
N ASP A 464 -36.14 -25.53 0.55
CA ASP A 464 -35.49 -26.19 -0.58
C ASP A 464 -35.05 -27.64 -0.26
N ILE A 465 -35.28 -28.10 0.98
CA ILE A 465 -34.90 -29.36 1.62
C ILE A 465 -33.38 -29.53 1.63
N VAL A 466 -32.77 -29.73 0.46
CA VAL A 466 -31.31 -29.80 0.28
C VAL A 466 -30.92 -28.85 -0.85
N GLU A 467 -29.93 -28.01 -0.57
CA GLU A 467 -29.28 -27.10 -1.49
C GLU A 467 -27.79 -27.45 -1.58
N PHE A 468 -27.31 -27.66 -2.80
CA PHE A 468 -25.89 -27.80 -3.10
C PHE A 468 -25.49 -26.70 -4.06
N SER A 469 -24.41 -25.97 -3.81
CA SER A 469 -23.90 -25.02 -4.78
C SER A 469 -22.40 -25.04 -4.90
N LEU A 470 -21.93 -24.92 -6.15
CA LEU A 470 -20.53 -24.83 -6.51
C LEU A 470 -20.32 -23.49 -7.22
N GLY A 471 -19.36 -22.71 -6.74
CA GLY A 471 -19.04 -21.39 -7.27
C GLY A 471 -17.56 -21.20 -7.50
N ALA A 472 -17.24 -20.39 -8.49
CA ALA A 472 -15.89 -19.94 -8.80
C ALA A 472 -15.91 -18.43 -9.07
N GLN A 473 -14.95 -17.71 -8.50
CA GLN A 473 -14.74 -16.29 -8.68
C GLN A 473 -13.34 -16.03 -9.25
N CYS A 474 -13.30 -15.25 -10.32
CA CYS A 474 -12.12 -14.82 -11.03
C CYS A 474 -12.00 -13.30 -10.92
N GLN A 475 -10.77 -12.82 -10.75
CA GLN A 475 -10.47 -11.39 -10.85
C GLN A 475 -9.95 -11.08 -12.25
N ILE A 476 -10.67 -10.24 -12.99
CA ILE A 476 -10.32 -9.88 -14.38
C ILE A 476 -9.50 -8.60 -14.43
N SER A 477 -9.82 -7.62 -13.58
CA SER A 477 -9.09 -6.36 -13.49
C SER A 477 -8.89 -5.96 -12.02
N ALA A 478 -8.19 -4.85 -11.78
CA ALA A 478 -8.06 -4.29 -10.43
C ALA A 478 -9.42 -4.07 -9.75
N HIS A 479 -10.44 -3.71 -10.52
CA HIS A 479 -11.77 -3.35 -10.01
C HIS A 479 -12.88 -4.30 -10.48
N SER A 480 -12.61 -5.22 -11.40
CA SER A 480 -13.61 -6.14 -11.96
C SER A 480 -13.37 -7.58 -11.54
N ARG A 481 -14.43 -8.23 -11.04
CA ARG A 481 -14.45 -9.66 -10.71
C ARG A 481 -15.64 -10.31 -11.37
N ILE A 482 -15.46 -11.50 -11.94
CA ILE A 482 -16.54 -12.33 -12.46
C ILE A 482 -16.70 -13.53 -11.54
N ALA A 483 -17.93 -13.88 -11.19
CA ALA A 483 -18.26 -15.07 -10.45
C ALA A 483 -19.30 -15.88 -11.21
N GLY A 484 -19.12 -17.19 -11.26
CA GLY A 484 -20.11 -18.14 -11.74
C GLY A 484 -20.44 -19.11 -10.61
N GLN A 485 -21.72 -19.40 -10.43
CA GLN A 485 -22.21 -20.35 -9.43
C GLN A 485 -23.29 -21.23 -10.04
N ILE A 486 -23.19 -22.53 -9.84
CA ILE A 486 -24.27 -23.49 -10.12
C ILE A 486 -24.88 -23.93 -8.81
N ARG A 487 -26.20 -23.91 -8.74
CA ARG A 487 -27.00 -24.32 -7.59
C ARG A 487 -27.93 -25.45 -8.01
N LEU A 488 -27.88 -26.52 -7.23
CA LEU A 488 -28.77 -27.66 -7.28
C LEU A 488 -29.67 -27.59 -6.05
N SER A 489 -30.97 -27.67 -6.26
CA SER A 489 -31.95 -27.69 -5.18
C SER A 489 -33.04 -28.69 -5.53
N ILE A 490 -33.53 -29.43 -4.55
CA ILE A 490 -34.54 -30.47 -4.80
C ILE A 490 -35.85 -29.83 -5.28
N GLN A 491 -36.26 -28.71 -4.69
CA GLN A 491 -37.52 -28.03 -5.04
C GLN A 491 -37.41 -26.98 -6.15
N LYS A 492 -36.23 -26.38 -6.35
CA LYS A 492 -35.99 -25.30 -7.34
C LYS A 492 -35.15 -25.74 -8.54
N GLY A 493 -34.89 -27.05 -8.63
CA GLY A 493 -34.08 -27.68 -9.67
C GLY A 493 -32.67 -27.10 -9.84
N VAL A 494 -32.31 -26.76 -11.08
CA VAL A 494 -30.97 -26.33 -11.45
C VAL A 494 -30.97 -24.84 -11.78
N THR A 495 -30.17 -24.06 -11.06
CA THR A 495 -29.98 -22.62 -11.30
C THR A 495 -28.51 -22.31 -11.54
N VAL A 496 -28.23 -21.49 -12.56
CA VAL A 496 -26.89 -20.94 -12.81
C VAL A 496 -26.91 -19.44 -12.56
N LYS A 497 -26.02 -18.94 -11.70
CA LYS A 497 -25.87 -17.52 -11.43
C LYS A 497 -24.54 -17.03 -11.98
N ILE A 498 -24.59 -16.07 -12.88
CA ILE A 498 -23.41 -15.34 -13.37
C ILE A 498 -23.43 -13.94 -12.75
N SER A 499 -22.33 -13.51 -12.15
CA SER A 499 -22.22 -12.20 -11.51
C SER A 499 -20.97 -11.45 -11.95
N LEU A 500 -21.10 -10.17 -12.26
CA LEU A 500 -20.03 -9.25 -12.55
C LEU A 500 -19.99 -8.17 -11.46
N LEU A 501 -18.92 -8.20 -10.67
CA LEU A 501 -18.58 -7.13 -9.74
C LEU A 501 -17.68 -6.13 -10.48
N ARG A 502 -18.06 -4.87 -10.58
CA ARG A 502 -17.23 -3.80 -11.15
C ARG A 502 -17.21 -2.59 -10.21
N GLY A 503 -16.10 -2.38 -9.52
CA GLY A 503 -15.97 -1.35 -8.50
C GLY A 503 -16.98 -1.59 -7.39
N THR A 504 -17.93 -0.66 -7.23
CA THR A 504 -19.02 -0.75 -6.25
C THR A 504 -20.35 -1.22 -6.85
N GLN A 505 -20.35 -1.64 -8.12
CA GLN A 505 -21.52 -2.11 -8.83
C GLN A 505 -21.51 -3.64 -8.96
N THR A 506 -22.64 -4.28 -8.64
CA THR A 506 -22.85 -5.71 -8.78
C THR A 506 -23.94 -5.96 -9.81
N TYR A 507 -23.62 -6.72 -10.85
CA TYR A 507 -24.58 -7.20 -11.83
C TYR A 507 -24.74 -8.71 -11.63
N SER A 508 -25.96 -9.20 -11.39
CA SER A 508 -26.24 -10.61 -11.16
C SER A 508 -27.35 -11.13 -12.06
N PHE A 509 -27.07 -12.22 -12.76
CA PHE A 509 -28.00 -12.86 -13.70
C PHE A 509 -28.21 -14.32 -13.26
N PRO A 510 -29.22 -14.59 -12.41
CA PRO A 510 -29.63 -15.95 -12.10
C PRO A 510 -30.54 -16.51 -13.19
N PHE A 511 -30.09 -17.59 -13.83
CA PHE A 511 -30.79 -18.35 -14.84
C PHE A 511 -31.35 -19.63 -14.21
N ILE A 512 -32.67 -19.82 -14.24
CA ILE A 512 -33.29 -21.11 -13.89
C ILE A 512 -33.26 -21.97 -15.16
N LEU A 513 -32.65 -23.15 -15.07
CA LEU A 513 -32.53 -24.07 -16.21
C LEU A 513 -33.57 -25.18 -16.16
N SER A 514 -33.97 -25.60 -14.96
CA SER A 514 -35.01 -26.61 -14.76
C SER A 514 -35.62 -26.45 -13.36
N ASP A 515 -36.91 -26.76 -13.24
CA ASP A 515 -37.63 -26.76 -11.96
C ASP A 515 -37.33 -28.00 -11.11
N HIS A 516 -36.81 -29.05 -11.75
CA HIS A 516 -36.44 -30.31 -11.12
C HIS A 516 -34.93 -30.55 -11.24
N PRO A 517 -34.32 -31.37 -10.35
CA PRO A 517 -32.90 -31.67 -10.40
C PRO A 517 -32.56 -32.63 -11.54
N ASP A 518 -32.62 -32.13 -12.78
CA ASP A 518 -32.38 -32.90 -13.99
C ASP A 518 -30.88 -32.96 -14.32
N ARG A 519 -30.40 -34.18 -14.62
CA ARG A 519 -28.98 -34.44 -14.92
C ARG A 519 -28.48 -33.69 -16.16
N VAL A 520 -29.35 -33.57 -17.16
CA VAL A 520 -29.03 -32.92 -18.43
C VAL A 520 -28.94 -31.41 -18.26
N ALA A 521 -29.91 -30.79 -17.56
CA ALA A 521 -29.89 -29.37 -17.24
C ALA A 521 -28.65 -29.00 -16.40
N PHE A 522 -28.27 -29.85 -15.45
CA PHE A 522 -27.01 -29.69 -14.70
C PHE A 522 -25.77 -29.74 -15.60
N GLY A 523 -25.71 -30.71 -16.52
CA GLY A 523 -24.62 -30.83 -17.49
C GLY A 523 -24.45 -29.58 -18.35
N TYR A 524 -25.56 -29.05 -18.91
CA TYR A 524 -25.55 -27.80 -19.67
C TYR A 524 -25.16 -26.60 -18.81
N GLY A 525 -25.70 -26.51 -17.59
CA GLY A 525 -25.39 -25.44 -16.64
C GLY A 525 -23.93 -25.39 -16.22
N LEU A 526 -23.22 -26.53 -16.24
CA LEU A 526 -21.79 -26.59 -15.97
C LEU A 526 -20.97 -26.24 -17.22
N ILE A 527 -21.26 -26.90 -18.35
CA ILE A 527 -20.40 -26.86 -19.55
C ILE A 527 -20.54 -25.53 -20.29
N PHE A 528 -21.77 -25.02 -20.47
CA PHE A 528 -22.02 -23.86 -21.31
C PHE A 528 -21.36 -22.57 -20.79
N PRO A 529 -21.47 -22.19 -19.48
CA PRO A 529 -20.82 -20.98 -18.98
C PRO A 529 -19.28 -21.05 -19.06
N ILE A 530 -18.71 -22.24 -18.87
CA ILE A 530 -17.25 -22.46 -18.95
C ILE A 530 -16.78 -22.30 -20.40
N LEU A 531 -17.47 -22.93 -21.36
CA LEU A 531 -17.18 -22.78 -22.78
C LEU A 531 -17.36 -21.34 -23.26
N ALA A 532 -18.45 -20.68 -22.86
CA ALA A 532 -18.72 -19.29 -23.21
C ALA A 532 -17.63 -18.36 -22.64
N PHE A 533 -17.23 -18.55 -21.38
CA PHE A 533 -16.12 -17.79 -20.79
C PHE A 533 -14.81 -18.01 -21.53
N SER A 534 -14.47 -19.26 -21.84
CA SER A 534 -13.26 -19.60 -22.61
C SER A 534 -13.26 -18.97 -24.01
N ALA A 535 -14.39 -19.03 -24.71
CA ALA A 535 -14.55 -18.43 -26.04
C ALA A 535 -14.45 -16.90 -26.00
N ILE A 536 -15.16 -16.23 -25.08
CA ILE A 536 -15.08 -14.77 -24.91
C ILE A 536 -13.65 -14.35 -24.55
N ARG A 537 -12.98 -15.12 -23.70
CA ARG A 537 -11.61 -14.85 -23.33
C ARG A 537 -10.67 -14.92 -24.52
N MET A 538 -10.71 -16.02 -25.27
CA MET A 538 -9.83 -16.27 -26.42
C MET A 538 -10.09 -15.31 -27.58
N LEU A 539 -11.37 -15.02 -27.88
CA LEU A 539 -11.75 -14.23 -29.06
C LEU A 539 -11.79 -12.72 -28.82
N VAL A 540 -12.06 -12.27 -27.59
CA VAL A 540 -12.28 -10.85 -27.28
C VAL A 540 -11.25 -10.32 -26.28
N TYR A 541 -11.13 -10.95 -25.11
CA TYR A 541 -10.36 -10.38 -24.00
C TYR A 541 -8.84 -10.42 -24.23
N GLU A 542 -8.27 -11.58 -24.53
CA GLU A 542 -6.82 -11.75 -24.75
C GLU A 542 -6.29 -10.92 -25.94
N PRO A 543 -6.94 -10.87 -27.11
CA PRO A 543 -6.48 -10.00 -28.20
C PRO A 543 -6.63 -8.52 -27.85
N TYR A 544 -7.69 -8.12 -27.15
CA TYR A 544 -7.86 -6.75 -26.67
C TYR A 544 -6.76 -6.35 -25.67
N LEU A 545 -6.50 -7.19 -24.66
CA LEU A 545 -5.48 -6.94 -23.64
C LEU A 545 -4.09 -6.88 -24.28
N SER A 546 -3.77 -7.80 -25.19
CA SER A 546 -2.51 -7.80 -25.93
C SER A 546 -2.33 -6.53 -26.76
N ARG A 547 -3.42 -6.04 -27.37
CA ARG A 547 -3.42 -4.77 -28.12
C ARG A 547 -3.20 -3.58 -27.19
N GLN A 548 -3.86 -3.54 -26.04
CA GLN A 548 -3.67 -2.48 -25.04
C GLN A 548 -2.25 -2.49 -24.48
N LEU A 549 -1.69 -3.65 -24.17
CA LEU A 549 -0.31 -3.76 -23.70
C LEU A 549 0.69 -3.30 -24.76
N LYS A 550 0.49 -3.65 -26.03
CA LYS A 550 1.31 -3.13 -27.14
C LYS A 550 1.21 -1.61 -27.27
N ILE A 551 0.02 -1.02 -27.10
CA ILE A 551 -0.17 0.44 -27.12
C ILE A 551 0.55 1.09 -25.94
N ALA A 552 0.39 0.56 -24.73
CA ALA A 552 1.05 1.04 -23.53
C ALA A 552 2.59 0.95 -23.63
N GLN A 553 3.11 -0.17 -24.14
CA GLN A 553 4.53 -0.35 -24.41
C GLN A 553 5.04 0.66 -25.44
N LYS A 554 4.32 0.88 -26.53
CA LYS A 554 4.66 1.91 -27.54
C LYS A 554 4.69 3.30 -26.93
N PHE A 555 3.71 3.65 -26.10
CA PHE A 555 3.66 4.95 -25.41
C PHE A 555 4.82 5.11 -24.42
N ARG A 556 5.13 4.08 -23.63
CA ARG A 556 6.28 4.07 -22.69
C ARG A 556 7.61 4.23 -23.45
N ARG A 557 7.79 3.50 -24.56
CA ARG A 557 8.96 3.63 -25.44
C ARG A 557 9.07 5.03 -26.06
N ALA A 558 7.97 5.63 -26.50
CA ALA A 558 7.96 6.97 -27.07
C ALA A 558 8.38 8.03 -26.04
N LYS A 559 7.84 7.95 -24.82
CA LYS A 559 8.20 8.84 -23.71
C LYS A 559 9.68 8.73 -23.33
N LEU A 560 10.19 7.50 -23.21
CA LEU A 560 11.61 7.26 -22.93
C LEU A 560 12.50 7.87 -24.03
N ARG A 561 12.14 7.69 -25.30
CA ARG A 561 12.88 8.29 -26.44
C ARG A 561 12.89 9.82 -26.39
N GLU A 562 11.78 10.45 -26.04
CA GLU A 562 11.70 11.90 -25.91
C GLU A 562 12.64 12.41 -24.81
N GLU A 563 12.68 11.70 -23.68
CA GLU A 563 13.54 12.05 -22.54
C GLU A 563 15.04 11.85 -22.85
N LEU A 564 15.41 10.76 -23.52
CA LEU A 564 16.76 10.53 -24.03
C LEU A 564 17.21 11.62 -25.00
N ASN A 565 16.34 11.97 -25.96
CA ASN A 565 16.61 13.05 -26.92
C ASN A 565 16.74 14.42 -26.26
N ARG A 566 16.02 14.66 -25.16
CA ARG A 566 16.18 15.88 -24.36
C ARG A 566 17.56 15.90 -23.70
N LYS A 567 17.94 14.85 -22.97
CA LYS A 567 19.25 14.79 -22.31
C LYS A 567 20.42 14.87 -23.30
N ARG A 568 20.31 14.23 -24.46
CA ARG A 568 21.30 14.34 -25.53
C ARG A 568 21.47 15.79 -26.03
N ARG A 569 20.36 16.52 -26.21
CA ARG A 569 20.40 17.95 -26.60
C ARG A 569 21.00 18.82 -25.52
N GLU A 570 20.66 18.56 -24.25
CA GLU A 570 21.25 19.25 -23.10
C GLU A 570 22.77 19.04 -23.08
N ALA A 571 23.24 17.79 -23.16
CA ALA A 571 24.68 17.48 -23.21
C ALA A 571 25.38 18.18 -24.39
N LEU A 572 24.84 18.12 -25.61
CA LEU A 572 25.41 18.81 -26.77
C LEU A 572 25.50 20.33 -26.58
N SER A 573 24.47 20.94 -25.97
CA SER A 573 24.48 22.38 -25.67
C SER A 573 25.57 22.74 -24.66
N THR A 574 25.78 21.90 -23.64
CA THR A 574 26.87 22.10 -22.66
C THR A 574 28.24 21.92 -23.28
N GLN A 575 28.43 20.94 -24.17
CA GLN A 575 29.68 20.77 -24.92
C GLN A 575 30.00 22.01 -25.77
N GLU A 576 28.99 22.63 -26.40
CA GLU A 576 29.20 23.87 -27.16
C GLU A 576 29.64 25.04 -26.26
N LEU A 577 29.08 25.16 -25.06
CA LEU A 577 29.52 26.15 -24.07
C LEU A 577 30.96 25.89 -23.59
N MET A 578 31.34 24.63 -23.39
CA MET A 578 32.67 24.21 -22.96
C MET A 578 33.73 24.31 -24.07
N ARG A 579 33.32 24.41 -25.34
CA ARG A 579 34.22 24.41 -26.51
C ARG A 579 35.33 25.45 -26.44
N ARG A 580 35.02 26.65 -25.92
CA ARG A 580 36.00 27.73 -25.73
C ARG A 580 37.02 27.38 -24.65
N ALA A 581 36.59 26.80 -23.54
CA ALA A 581 37.47 26.36 -22.45
C ALA A 581 38.37 25.21 -22.90
N ALA A 582 37.80 24.19 -23.56
CA ALA A 582 38.56 23.08 -24.14
C ALA A 582 39.61 23.56 -25.14
N SER A 583 39.28 24.51 -26.02
CA SER A 583 40.23 25.08 -26.99
C SER A 583 41.38 25.84 -26.32
N ARG A 584 41.11 26.53 -25.21
CA ARG A 584 42.14 27.22 -24.41
C ARG A 584 43.05 26.21 -23.71
N SER A 585 42.47 25.22 -23.05
CA SER A 585 43.21 24.10 -22.42
C SER A 585 44.12 23.42 -23.44
N LYS A 586 43.59 23.04 -24.61
CA LYS A 586 44.35 22.39 -25.67
C LYS A 586 45.55 23.23 -26.15
N ARG A 587 45.40 24.55 -26.30
CA ARG A 587 46.51 25.45 -26.70
C ARG A 587 47.58 25.55 -25.62
N ASN A 588 47.18 25.66 -24.35
CA ASN A 588 48.10 25.75 -23.23
C ASN A 588 48.92 24.45 -23.11
N GLU A 589 48.25 23.30 -23.14
CA GLU A 589 48.91 21.98 -23.10
C GLU A 589 49.81 21.77 -24.32
N MET A 590 49.42 22.22 -25.51
CA MET A 590 50.26 22.13 -26.71
C MET A 590 51.57 22.92 -26.60
N SER A 591 51.55 24.09 -25.96
CA SER A 591 52.78 24.88 -25.73
C SER A 591 53.77 24.22 -24.78
N ILE A 592 53.28 23.38 -23.87
CA ILE A 592 54.06 22.68 -22.83
C ILE A 592 54.35 21.23 -23.26
N SER A 593 53.90 20.82 -24.46
CA SER A 593 53.93 19.42 -24.91
C SER A 593 53.28 18.46 -23.89
N GLY A 594 52.22 18.93 -23.23
CA GLY A 594 51.47 18.24 -22.19
C GLY A 594 50.42 17.28 -22.75
N LEU A 595 49.30 17.14 -22.04
CA LEU A 595 48.26 16.14 -22.35
C LEU A 595 47.21 16.72 -23.30
N ILE A 596 47.03 16.10 -24.47
CA ILE A 596 46.04 16.49 -25.48
C ILE A 596 45.15 15.29 -25.80
N ILE A 597 43.83 15.45 -25.71
CA ILE A 597 42.87 14.42 -26.09
C ILE A 597 42.56 14.55 -27.58
N ASP A 598 42.76 13.46 -28.32
CA ASP A 598 42.52 13.38 -29.75
C ASP A 598 41.10 12.88 -30.05
N GLN A 599 40.66 11.85 -29.33
CA GLN A 599 39.30 11.33 -29.43
C GLN A 599 38.87 10.69 -28.11
N ALA A 600 37.64 10.95 -27.67
CA ALA A 600 37.05 10.24 -26.54
C ALA A 600 35.59 9.83 -26.82
N ILE A 601 35.29 8.54 -26.65
CA ILE A 601 33.97 7.96 -26.92
C ILE A 601 33.49 7.23 -25.67
N TYR A 602 32.28 7.55 -25.23
CA TYR A 602 31.61 6.97 -24.08
C TYR A 602 30.36 6.19 -24.51
N GLY A 603 30.16 4.99 -23.99
CA GLY A 603 28.97 4.16 -24.28
C GLY A 603 29.28 2.67 -24.32
N CYS A 604 28.53 1.91 -25.13
CA CYS A 604 28.79 0.49 -25.35
C CYS A 604 29.74 0.32 -26.54
N LEU A 605 31.00 -0.01 -26.27
CA LEU A 605 32.02 -0.21 -27.31
C LEU A 605 32.10 -1.69 -27.67
N SER A 606 31.73 -2.06 -28.90
CA SER A 606 31.95 -3.41 -29.43
C SER A 606 33.37 -3.51 -30.02
N PRO A 607 34.15 -4.57 -29.72
CA PRO A 607 35.53 -4.71 -30.16
C PRO A 607 35.71 -4.95 -31.68
N THR A 608 34.62 -5.19 -32.43
CA THR A 608 34.68 -5.51 -33.86
C THR A 608 33.76 -4.57 -34.64
N SER A 609 34.37 -3.62 -35.36
CA SER A 609 33.85 -2.78 -36.46
C SER A 609 32.42 -2.22 -36.40
N ASP A 610 32.37 -0.90 -36.59
CA ASP A 610 31.24 0.04 -36.70
C ASP A 610 30.39 0.26 -35.44
N PRO A 611 30.09 1.54 -35.10
CA PRO A 611 29.15 1.86 -34.03
C PRO A 611 27.80 1.27 -34.41
N THR A 612 27.45 0.16 -33.77
CA THR A 612 26.22 -0.58 -34.07
C THR A 612 25.04 0.34 -33.78
N THR A 613 24.37 0.81 -34.83
CA THR A 613 23.11 1.51 -34.71
C THR A 613 22.03 0.48 -34.39
N LEU A 614 21.80 0.19 -33.12
CA LEU A 614 20.61 -0.57 -32.73
C LEU A 614 19.40 0.32 -33.03
N SER A 615 18.70 -0.01 -34.13
CA SER A 615 17.57 0.74 -34.69
C SER A 615 16.45 1.04 -33.67
N ASP A 616 16.40 0.32 -32.56
CA ASP A 616 15.34 0.43 -31.55
C ASP A 616 15.55 1.52 -30.49
N ALA A 617 16.78 2.03 -30.29
CA ALA A 617 17.14 2.98 -29.23
C ALA A 617 17.16 4.47 -29.64
N GLY A 618 16.98 4.79 -30.93
CA GLY A 618 16.84 6.19 -31.37
C GLY A 618 18.15 6.98 -31.52
N GLY A 619 19.31 6.30 -31.58
CA GLY A 619 20.60 6.93 -31.84
C GLY A 619 21.77 5.94 -31.76
N PRO A 620 23.00 6.39 -32.02
CA PRO A 620 24.19 5.58 -31.74
C PRO A 620 24.30 5.29 -30.24
N LEU A 621 24.72 4.07 -29.89
CA LEU A 621 25.02 3.64 -28.51
C LEU A 621 26.36 4.19 -27.98
N THR A 622 26.93 5.12 -28.72
CA THR A 622 28.18 5.79 -28.43
C THR A 622 27.97 7.30 -28.49
N PHE A 623 28.63 8.02 -27.59
CA PHE A 623 28.55 9.45 -27.45
C PHE A 623 29.95 10.04 -27.37
N ASP A 624 30.22 11.09 -28.14
CA ASP A 624 31.52 11.76 -28.17
C ASP A 624 31.64 12.68 -26.94
N VAL A 625 32.71 12.49 -26.16
CA VAL A 625 33.02 13.25 -24.94
C VAL A 625 34.40 13.90 -24.99
N THR A 626 34.93 14.14 -26.19
CA THR A 626 36.25 14.74 -26.41
C THR A 626 36.36 16.15 -25.82
N ILE A 627 35.35 17.00 -26.09
CA ILE A 627 35.31 18.39 -25.65
C ILE A 627 35.30 18.52 -24.11
N PRO A 628 34.38 17.86 -23.37
CA PRO A 628 34.32 18.01 -21.92
C PRO A 628 35.58 17.46 -21.25
N LEU A 629 36.13 16.33 -21.69
CA LEU A 629 37.36 15.80 -21.11
C LEU A 629 38.56 16.72 -21.34
N GLN A 630 38.70 17.33 -22.52
CA GLN A 630 39.80 18.27 -22.79
C GLN A 630 39.70 19.52 -21.90
N ALA A 631 38.48 19.96 -21.58
CA ALA A 631 38.26 21.09 -20.67
C ALA A 631 38.58 20.76 -19.20
N MET A 632 38.52 19.49 -18.79
CA MET A 632 38.80 19.02 -17.43
C MET A 632 40.29 18.79 -17.13
N ILE A 633 41.17 18.95 -18.11
CA ILE A 633 42.62 18.74 -17.91
C ILE A 633 43.20 19.87 -17.07
N GLU A 634 43.91 19.50 -16.01
CA GLU A 634 44.63 20.42 -15.15
C GLU A 634 46.08 19.94 -14.99
N LYS A 635 47.04 20.82 -15.27
CA LYS A 635 48.49 20.54 -15.14
C LYS A 635 48.92 19.27 -15.87
N SER A 636 48.47 19.08 -17.12
CA SER A 636 48.77 17.89 -17.93
C SER A 636 48.34 16.53 -17.35
N HIS A 637 47.41 16.52 -16.38
CA HIS A 637 46.82 15.31 -15.80
C HIS A 637 45.29 15.34 -15.86
N LEU A 638 44.67 14.16 -16.04
CA LEU A 638 43.22 13.98 -15.93
C LEU A 638 42.94 12.74 -15.07
N ARG A 639 42.08 12.92 -14.06
CA ARG A 639 41.61 11.84 -13.18
C ARG A 639 40.09 11.86 -13.10
N LEU A 640 39.47 10.76 -13.50
CA LEU A 640 38.04 10.48 -13.31
C LEU A 640 37.90 9.41 -12.23
N PRO A 641 37.18 9.69 -11.13
CA PRO A 641 36.90 8.68 -10.12
C PRO A 641 36.07 7.53 -10.71
N PRO A 642 36.15 6.32 -10.15
CA PRO A 642 35.22 5.24 -10.49
C PRO A 642 33.80 5.67 -10.11
N GLY A 643 32.84 5.50 -11.01
CA GLY A 643 31.45 5.94 -10.81
C GLY A 643 30.72 6.24 -12.11
N ARG A 644 29.53 6.83 -12.01
CA ARG A 644 28.68 7.21 -13.15
C ARG A 644 29.25 8.43 -13.85
N TRP A 645 30.02 8.22 -14.92
CA TRP A 645 30.60 9.32 -15.69
C TRP A 645 29.55 10.13 -16.46
N CYS A 646 28.33 9.58 -16.62
CA CYS A 646 27.20 10.29 -17.20
C CYS A 646 26.72 11.51 -16.40
N ASP A 647 27.09 11.61 -15.11
CA ASP A 647 26.74 12.76 -14.26
C ASP A 647 27.67 13.97 -14.49
N PHE A 648 28.78 13.81 -15.22
CA PHE A 648 29.67 14.92 -15.55
C PHE A 648 29.07 15.88 -16.58
N GLN A 649 29.46 17.15 -16.51
CA GLN A 649 28.99 18.17 -17.46
C GLN A 649 29.43 17.82 -18.89
N GLY A 650 28.50 17.87 -19.84
CA GLY A 650 28.78 17.49 -21.22
C GLY A 650 28.76 15.99 -21.48
N PHE A 651 28.48 15.15 -20.48
CA PHE A 651 28.26 13.71 -20.65
C PHE A 651 26.77 13.40 -20.77
N TYR A 652 26.46 12.29 -21.43
CA TYR A 652 25.12 11.73 -21.57
C TYR A 652 25.26 10.22 -21.72
N ASP A 653 24.40 9.44 -21.07
CA ASP A 653 24.38 7.98 -21.19
C ASP A 653 23.54 7.56 -22.42
N PRO A 654 24.15 6.99 -23.48
CA PRO A 654 23.43 6.48 -24.64
C PRO A 654 22.87 5.05 -24.43
N CYS A 655 23.28 4.35 -23.37
CA CYS A 655 22.98 2.94 -23.10
C CYS A 655 21.95 2.74 -21.97
N VAL A 656 21.26 3.81 -21.58
CA VAL A 656 20.17 3.84 -20.61
C VAL A 656 19.19 2.68 -20.94
N GLY A 657 19.22 1.61 -20.14
CA GLY A 657 18.27 0.47 -20.17
C GLY A 657 18.82 -0.85 -20.65
N LEU A 658 20.07 -0.86 -21.10
CA LEU A 658 20.77 -2.05 -21.53
C LEU A 658 21.71 -2.49 -20.38
N LEU A 659 21.15 -3.17 -19.39
CA LEU A 659 21.88 -3.65 -18.19
C LEU A 659 22.98 -4.67 -18.51
N GLU A 660 22.88 -5.39 -19.63
CA GLU A 660 23.79 -6.51 -19.94
C GLU A 660 25.15 -6.07 -20.48
N ASN A 661 25.31 -4.83 -20.97
CA ASN A 661 26.56 -4.38 -21.58
C ASN A 661 27.30 -3.36 -20.69
N PRO A 662 28.60 -3.57 -20.41
CA PRO A 662 29.37 -2.64 -19.60
C PRO A 662 29.55 -1.30 -20.34
N ARG A 663 29.27 -0.19 -19.64
CA ARG A 663 29.57 1.16 -20.13
C ARG A 663 31.08 1.36 -20.09
N GLN A 664 31.62 1.77 -21.23
CA GLN A 664 33.04 1.96 -21.43
C GLN A 664 33.35 3.35 -21.96
N LEU A 665 34.51 3.87 -21.56
CA LEU A 665 35.09 5.09 -22.10
C LEU A 665 36.40 4.71 -22.79
N ARG A 666 36.48 5.00 -24.08
CA ARG A 666 37.72 4.93 -24.84
C ARG A 666 38.28 6.33 -25.02
N VAL A 667 39.54 6.53 -24.66
CA VAL A 667 40.24 7.82 -24.79
C VAL A 667 41.56 7.58 -25.52
N SER A 668 41.70 8.23 -26.66
CA SER A 668 42.95 8.32 -27.42
C SER A 668 43.52 9.73 -27.22
N TYR A 669 44.78 9.81 -26.79
CA TYR A 669 45.42 11.05 -26.38
C TYR A 669 46.92 11.06 -26.71
N THR A 670 47.49 12.26 -26.83
CA THR A 670 48.91 12.50 -27.06
C THR A 670 49.54 13.16 -25.82
N PHE A 671 50.69 12.65 -25.39
CA PHE A 671 51.45 13.19 -24.26
C PHE A 671 52.94 13.18 -24.61
N HIS A 672 53.62 14.33 -24.48
CA HIS A 672 55.01 14.51 -24.91
C HIS A 672 55.30 13.97 -26.33
N ASN A 673 54.40 14.25 -27.29
CA ASN A 673 54.43 13.79 -28.68
C ASN A 673 54.33 12.26 -28.90
N PHE A 674 54.01 11.47 -27.87
CA PHE A 674 53.72 10.05 -28.03
C PHE A 674 52.21 9.77 -27.95
N PRO A 675 51.66 8.98 -28.90
CA PRO A 675 50.25 8.59 -28.86
C PRO A 675 49.99 7.51 -27.80
N HIS A 676 48.83 7.61 -27.16
CA HIS A 676 48.33 6.69 -26.15
C HIS A 676 46.85 6.38 -26.42
N ASP A 677 46.41 5.16 -26.14
CA ASP A 677 45.01 4.73 -26.27
C ASP A 677 44.63 3.86 -25.07
N VAL A 678 43.45 4.10 -24.50
CA VAL A 678 42.97 3.38 -23.33
C VAL A 678 41.46 3.20 -23.39
N THR A 679 40.98 2.00 -23.05
CA THR A 679 39.55 1.72 -22.86
C THR A 679 39.32 1.25 -21.43
N VAL A 680 38.40 1.90 -20.72
CA VAL A 680 38.15 1.66 -19.29
C VAL A 680 36.65 1.55 -19.01
N ASN A 681 36.29 0.65 -18.09
CA ASN A 681 34.93 0.52 -17.56
C ASN A 681 34.68 1.58 -16.46
N GLU A 682 33.44 2.03 -16.30
CA GLU A 682 33.05 3.02 -15.27
C GLU A 682 33.53 2.69 -13.85
N ASN A 683 33.59 1.40 -13.49
CA ASN A 683 33.94 0.94 -12.15
C ASN A 683 35.43 1.08 -11.81
N GLN A 684 36.31 1.27 -12.80
CA GLN A 684 37.76 1.25 -12.58
C GLN A 684 38.36 2.65 -12.39
N GLY A 685 37.65 3.71 -12.76
CA GLY A 685 38.20 5.08 -12.78
C GLY A 685 39.23 5.26 -13.90
N LEU A 686 39.45 6.50 -14.35
CA LEU A 686 40.43 6.81 -15.39
C LEU A 686 41.51 7.72 -14.82
N ALA A 687 42.78 7.37 -14.97
CA ALA A 687 43.90 8.27 -14.68
C ALA A 687 44.83 8.30 -15.89
N ILE A 688 45.06 9.49 -16.46
CA ILE A 688 45.96 9.71 -17.59
C ILE A 688 46.84 10.94 -17.34
N PRO A 689 48.10 10.97 -17.84
CA PRO A 689 48.79 9.93 -18.61
C PRO A 689 49.36 8.78 -17.76
N MET A 690 49.40 7.56 -18.31
CA MET A 690 50.14 6.41 -17.76
C MET A 690 50.99 5.75 -18.85
N SER A 691 52.20 5.29 -18.50
CA SER A 691 53.13 4.65 -19.46
C SER A 691 52.54 3.41 -20.13
N LYS A 692 51.64 2.69 -19.45
CA LYS A 692 50.98 1.48 -19.96
C LYS A 692 49.99 1.74 -21.12
N HIS A 693 49.60 2.98 -21.34
CA HIS A 693 48.66 3.34 -22.41
C HIS A 693 49.38 3.70 -23.72
N LYS A 694 50.72 3.73 -23.73
CA LYS A 694 51.50 4.15 -24.89
C LYS A 694 51.26 3.18 -26.05
N VAL A 695 50.86 3.71 -27.20
CA VAL A 695 50.67 2.91 -28.41
C VAL A 695 52.03 2.81 -29.10
N GLU A 696 52.52 1.58 -29.27
CA GLU A 696 53.68 1.33 -30.11
C GLU A 696 53.25 1.53 -31.56
N ILE A 697 53.82 2.55 -32.21
CA ILE A 697 53.63 2.78 -33.64
C ILE A 697 54.39 1.64 -34.34
N PRO A 698 53.73 0.84 -35.20
CA PRO A 698 54.36 -0.28 -35.90
C PRO A 698 55.49 0.16 -36.85
#